data_AF-A0A936DPK4-F1
#
_entry.id   AF-A0A936DPK4-F1
#
_cell.length_a   1.000
_cell.length_b   1.000
_cell.length_c   1.000
_cell.angle_alpha   90.00
_cell.angle_beta   90.00
_cell.angle_gamma   90.00
#
_symmetry.space_group_name_H-M   'P 1'
#
loop_
_entity.id
_entity.type
_entity.pdbx_description
1 polymer ?
#
loop_
_entity_poly.entity_id
_entity_poly.type
_entity_poly.pdbx_seq_one_letter_code
_entity_poly.pdbx_strand_id
1 'polypeptide(L)'
;MKYLLISTLWWPFMHCTLTAQNLDFECLTDASYIQEVETSQCPFADMDSEEMDALPNVTVFINIHYVKGSYGNFYPGNSSGDLKDGNYYAGLMLNHANYDLDHLIPNPVGISHKLGDAKINYQFYTDPTNLNDLYGGIWYWDREPASFPYSNVLNIVFYNGDPQHELNGSACNITGCCNRISLSGAYYNLWENPTQPHFGHWAFAQLLNHEMFHTLGLCHSFYAANTCNDIDPTAECSCGPGTTSCGSGGFGCCSWNSHSTNIMNYAPTLKSLSLCQWGTAYNNAISKNCSFINFCETQTEPLIIEAGSQIIWDHLMIVNRPVIVMPTASLTITCEARFSTEAYVEVRRGAKLTVDGALLTNLCPDGFWPGIQVWGNPGKLQPDPANGINGINDAGIVQVINGATIQHARTAISTGAWAQGGSVAWSHFGGVVYCENSSFIDNRRGVEFMKYNYPNKSKFINCTFSESGNYVANSVGVTIWECNDITFNRNTFRFLDVAGIFGIDFGAKIYDHNQFWNLPTGIESYNTLFYKGNLDIGQNNSNPNYFKNNKVHIYCASGNGLDRVNIINNDLFDATLNGIILEGSSYYNIENNRFRNIPLAVVSDASGADYNLIHCNQFDKHENGILFRDMNDQTQFLDNCFPSSIAIGVVIESGATIRSEQGDHSRVANNCLQSLVDIHASSPFTTFAYFCRQQPTAIYCDAQDVNCETPTNNLSDGGFNNYYVHKTNAKSSTACSSNVEDHFNPNLSIQESRIKLKFAKDLLAIDPDNTDLQKEVELAAAELNSILKFTIHNLVTINAYEEALQFLIPGQSIFELKLAVGLHLMLQNLNKAEELLVAIPDTSECLNTFKYSQLLNVKRKREQWNSNLNELERQVLINLANTKSPDRSYAKALLALQTGESQVSHYLATSIPTNARKDIKTVQEFNYLELFPNPVSGMLQINYNSKISGEANFEIVSILGIKITAGSLDKSGKLQLNLNQYPDGVYIFCLLDPNGIINRKYFTINKN
;
A
#
# COMPACT_ATOMS: atom_id res chain seq x y z
N MET A 1 -33.62 -19.07 -25.02
CA MET A 1 -35.07 -19.07 -25.30
C MET A 1 -35.78 -18.93 -23.95
N LYS A 2 -36.71 -17.96 -23.86
CA LYS A 2 -37.64 -17.61 -22.76
C LYS A 2 -37.58 -18.49 -21.48
N TYR A 3 -37.14 -17.94 -20.34
CA TYR A 3 -37.96 -17.24 -19.33
C TYR A 3 -38.98 -18.14 -18.63
N LEU A 4 -38.84 -18.35 -17.31
CA LEU A 4 -39.79 -17.94 -16.26
C LEU A 4 -39.47 -18.64 -14.91
N LEU A 5 -39.33 -17.82 -13.84
CA LEU A 5 -39.96 -17.95 -12.49
C LEU A 5 -39.53 -19.13 -11.59
N ILE A 6 -39.42 -19.06 -10.26
CA ILE A 6 -39.61 -18.04 -9.21
C ILE A 6 -39.23 -18.71 -7.87
N SER A 7 -38.91 -17.89 -6.85
CA SER A 7 -39.02 -18.11 -5.39
C SER A 7 -38.35 -19.36 -4.76
N THR A 8 -37.25 -19.20 -4.03
CA THR A 8 -37.17 -18.84 -2.59
C THR A 8 -37.61 -19.93 -1.60
N LEU A 9 -36.61 -20.35 -0.81
CA LEU A 9 -36.57 -20.39 0.66
C LEU A 9 -37.15 -21.62 1.43
N TRP A 10 -36.22 -22.21 2.18
CA TRP A 10 -36.30 -22.74 3.56
C TRP A 10 -36.37 -24.26 3.80
N TRP A 11 -35.26 -24.74 4.39
CA TRP A 11 -35.05 -25.87 5.32
C TRP A 11 -36.17 -26.04 6.38
N PRO A 12 -36.33 -27.18 7.10
CA PRO A 12 -35.24 -28.02 7.66
C PRO A 12 -35.47 -29.55 7.81
N PHE A 13 -34.36 -30.24 8.14
CA PHE A 13 -34.11 -31.44 8.99
C PHE A 13 -35.33 -32.28 9.46
N MET A 14 -35.31 -33.63 9.60
CA MET A 14 -34.34 -34.49 10.28
C MET A 14 -34.86 -35.95 10.33
N HIS A 15 -33.93 -36.87 10.65
CA HIS A 15 -34.07 -38.15 11.38
C HIS A 15 -33.97 -39.52 10.64
N CYS A 16 -32.96 -40.24 11.14
CA CYS A 16 -32.40 -41.56 10.86
C CYS A 16 -33.34 -42.76 11.06
N THR A 17 -32.97 -43.92 10.50
CA THR A 17 -32.45 -45.08 11.27
C THR A 17 -31.93 -46.21 10.36
N LEU A 18 -30.88 -46.88 10.84
CA LEU A 18 -30.12 -47.98 10.25
C LEU A 18 -30.56 -49.34 10.81
N THR A 19 -30.44 -50.41 10.01
CA THR A 19 -30.01 -51.76 10.47
C THR A 19 -29.33 -52.51 9.32
N ALA A 20 -28.20 -53.17 9.62
CA ALA A 20 -27.27 -53.83 8.69
C ALA A 20 -27.39 -55.38 8.69
N GLN A 21 -26.90 -56.04 7.62
CA GLN A 21 -26.38 -57.43 7.65
C GLN A 21 -25.50 -57.79 6.41
N ASN A 22 -24.19 -57.89 6.65
CA ASN A 22 -23.12 -58.84 6.20
C ASN A 22 -22.84 -59.32 4.74
N LEU A 23 -21.57 -59.06 4.33
CA LEU A 23 -20.48 -59.92 3.76
C LEU A 23 -20.68 -60.58 2.37
N ASP A 24 -19.74 -60.65 1.41
CA ASP A 24 -18.39 -60.09 1.15
C ASP A 24 -17.98 -60.55 -0.28
N PHE A 25 -17.24 -59.74 -1.06
CA PHE A 25 -15.99 -60.09 -1.79
C PHE A 25 -15.64 -59.13 -2.97
N GLU A 26 -14.57 -58.37 -2.74
CA GLU A 26 -13.49 -57.88 -3.62
C GLU A 26 -13.75 -57.33 -5.05
N CYS A 27 -13.45 -56.04 -5.23
CA CYS A 27 -12.38 -55.54 -6.12
C CYS A 27 -12.13 -54.03 -5.86
N LEU A 28 -10.87 -53.66 -5.71
CA LEU A 28 -10.37 -52.32 -5.34
C LEU A 28 -10.45 -51.34 -6.53
N THR A 29 -11.26 -50.28 -6.42
CA THR A 29 -11.08 -48.98 -7.10
C THR A 29 -11.81 -47.85 -6.37
N ASP A 30 -11.10 -46.71 -6.22
CA ASP A 30 -11.59 -45.34 -5.98
C ASP A 30 -12.49 -45.05 -4.77
N ALA A 31 -11.84 -44.75 -3.64
CA ALA A 31 -12.44 -43.97 -2.57
C ALA A 31 -12.33 -42.47 -2.92
N SER A 32 -13.44 -41.86 -3.32
CA SER A 32 -13.64 -40.42 -3.23
C SER A 32 -14.71 -40.13 -2.18
N TYR A 33 -14.36 -39.18 -1.32
CA TYR A 33 -15.27 -38.31 -0.58
C TYR A 33 -16.16 -38.97 0.50
N ILE A 34 -15.55 -39.22 1.66
CA ILE A 34 -16.20 -38.85 2.92
C ILE A 34 -15.53 -37.56 3.37
N GLN A 35 -16.36 -36.54 3.52
CA GLN A 35 -16.02 -35.25 4.08
C GLN A 35 -15.62 -35.49 5.55
N GLU A 36 -14.32 -35.51 5.82
CA GLU A 36 -13.79 -35.39 7.17
C GLU A 36 -14.30 -34.06 7.73
N VAL A 37 -15.20 -34.15 8.70
CA VAL A 37 -15.46 -33.05 9.61
C VAL A 37 -14.16 -32.84 10.38
N GLU A 38 -13.54 -31.67 10.20
CA GLU A 38 -12.30 -31.25 10.87
C GLU A 38 -12.32 -31.65 12.35
N THR A 39 -11.58 -32.70 12.69
CA THR A 39 -11.22 -32.99 14.08
C THR A 39 -10.17 -31.96 14.48
N SER A 40 -10.52 -31.01 15.35
CA SER A 40 -9.60 -29.98 15.81
C SER A 40 -8.31 -30.60 16.34
N GLN A 41 -7.20 -30.43 15.63
CA GLN A 41 -5.85 -30.74 16.10
C GLN A 41 -5.48 -29.78 17.23
N CYS A 42 -4.83 -30.31 18.26
CA CYS A 42 -4.32 -29.52 19.38
C CYS A 42 -3.36 -28.44 18.88
N PRO A 43 -3.61 -27.14 19.17
CA PRO A 43 -2.67 -26.09 18.84
C PRO A 43 -1.33 -26.37 19.52
N PHE A 44 -0.23 -26.20 18.80
CA PHE A 44 1.14 -26.38 19.33
C PHE A 44 1.51 -27.81 19.73
N ALA A 45 0.78 -28.84 19.26
CA ALA A 45 1.05 -30.24 19.61
C ALA A 45 2.47 -30.73 19.23
N ASP A 46 3.07 -30.10 18.22
CA ASP A 46 4.39 -30.45 17.69
C ASP A 46 5.53 -29.60 18.28
N MET A 47 5.24 -28.62 19.15
CA MET A 47 6.27 -27.79 19.79
C MET A 47 6.96 -28.53 20.94
N ASP A 48 8.28 -28.39 21.03
CA ASP A 48 9.05 -28.90 22.16
C ASP A 48 9.02 -27.94 23.38
N SER A 49 9.61 -28.38 24.49
CA SER A 49 9.64 -27.58 25.73
C SER A 49 10.41 -26.28 25.61
N GLU A 50 11.49 -26.24 24.83
CA GLU A 50 12.31 -25.04 24.65
C GLU A 50 11.56 -24.00 23.81
N GLU A 51 10.87 -24.45 22.76
CA GLU A 51 10.00 -23.62 21.91
C GLU A 51 8.81 -23.06 22.70
N MET A 52 8.17 -23.88 23.54
CA MET A 52 7.09 -23.43 24.43
C MET A 52 7.59 -22.41 25.46
N ASP A 53 8.78 -22.60 26.02
CA ASP A 53 9.35 -21.70 27.02
C ASP A 53 9.79 -20.35 26.41
N ALA A 54 10.02 -20.30 25.09
CA ALA A 54 10.34 -19.09 24.34
C ALA A 54 9.12 -18.18 24.05
N LEU A 55 7.90 -18.70 24.20
CA LEU A 55 6.66 -17.94 24.00
C LEU A 55 6.54 -16.77 25.01
N PRO A 56 5.92 -15.64 24.63
CA PRO A 56 5.72 -14.52 25.53
C PRO A 56 4.81 -14.85 26.71
N ASN A 57 5.01 -14.12 27.81
CA ASN A 57 4.08 -14.16 28.93
C ASN A 57 2.78 -13.43 28.55
N VAL A 58 1.66 -14.10 28.82
CA VAL A 58 0.31 -13.56 28.78
C VAL A 58 -0.02 -13.02 30.17
N THR A 59 -0.18 -11.70 30.27
CA THR A 59 -0.55 -11.03 31.52
C THR A 59 -2.06 -10.80 31.56
N VAL A 60 -2.71 -11.35 32.57
CA VAL A 60 -4.14 -11.17 32.87
C VAL A 60 -4.26 -10.06 33.91
N PHE A 61 -4.72 -8.88 33.49
CA PHE A 61 -4.99 -7.77 34.39
C PHE A 61 -6.26 -8.04 35.18
N ILE A 62 -6.15 -8.04 36.51
CA ILE A 62 -7.27 -8.37 37.40
C ILE A 62 -7.60 -7.24 38.37
N ASN A 63 -8.85 -7.26 38.83
CA ASN A 63 -9.31 -6.53 40.00
C ASN A 63 -10.09 -7.47 40.92
N ILE A 64 -9.97 -7.28 42.24
CA ILE A 64 -10.69 -8.09 43.24
C ILE A 64 -11.76 -7.24 43.90
N HIS A 65 -12.97 -7.79 44.01
CA HIS A 65 -14.12 -7.12 44.60
C HIS A 65 -14.70 -7.97 45.73
N TYR A 66 -14.56 -7.51 46.97
CA TYR A 66 -15.15 -8.16 48.15
C TYR A 66 -16.54 -7.62 48.43
N VAL A 67 -17.56 -8.45 48.20
CA VAL A 67 -18.97 -8.11 48.45
C VAL A 67 -19.42 -8.69 49.79
N LYS A 68 -19.87 -7.81 50.67
CA LYS A 68 -20.36 -8.18 52.00
C LYS A 68 -21.55 -9.12 51.92
N GLY A 69 -21.50 -10.20 52.69
CA GLY A 69 -22.65 -11.09 52.89
C GLY A 69 -22.99 -11.25 54.37
N SER A 70 -23.85 -12.23 54.67
CA SER A 70 -24.48 -12.42 55.97
C SER A 70 -23.50 -12.66 57.12
N TYR A 71 -22.32 -13.23 56.86
CA TYR A 71 -21.31 -13.55 57.87
C TYR A 71 -20.26 -12.45 58.07
N GLY A 72 -20.30 -11.37 57.27
CA GLY A 72 -19.32 -10.28 57.29
C GLY A 72 -18.68 -10.00 55.93
N ASN A 73 -17.58 -9.25 55.95
CA ASN A 73 -16.76 -8.97 54.78
C ASN A 73 -15.27 -8.91 55.18
N PHE A 74 -14.38 -9.10 54.20
CA PHE A 74 -12.98 -8.72 54.35
C PHE A 74 -12.89 -7.22 54.66
N TYR A 75 -11.87 -6.83 55.41
CA TYR A 75 -11.60 -5.42 55.69
C TYR A 75 -10.30 -4.98 55.00
N PRO A 76 -10.20 -3.72 54.56
CA PRO A 76 -8.96 -3.19 54.04
C PRO A 76 -7.93 -3.00 55.15
N GLY A 77 -6.73 -3.55 55.01
CA GLY A 77 -5.65 -3.38 55.97
C GLY A 77 -4.25 -3.47 55.32
N ASN A 78 -3.23 -3.47 56.18
CA ASN A 78 -1.82 -3.71 55.86
C ASN A 78 -1.18 -4.74 56.83
N SER A 79 -2.00 -5.56 57.48
CA SER A 79 -1.61 -6.49 58.53
C SER A 79 -1.13 -7.80 57.93
N SER A 80 0.19 -7.98 57.84
CA SER A 80 0.77 -9.26 57.46
C SER A 80 0.40 -10.34 58.49
N GLY A 81 -0.20 -11.43 58.01
CA GLY A 81 -0.60 -12.57 58.82
C GLY A 81 -2.05 -12.58 59.30
N ASP A 82 -2.82 -11.51 59.10
CA ASP A 82 -4.27 -11.53 59.32
C ASP A 82 -5.00 -11.91 58.03
N LEU A 83 -5.61 -13.10 57.99
CA LEU A 83 -6.31 -13.57 56.80
C LEU A 83 -7.64 -12.82 56.52
N LYS A 84 -8.17 -12.05 57.48
CA LYS A 84 -9.36 -11.21 57.28
C LYS A 84 -9.04 -9.85 56.67
N ASP A 85 -7.75 -9.48 56.64
CA ASP A 85 -7.24 -8.38 55.84
C ASP A 85 -7.33 -8.75 54.36
N GLY A 86 -8.26 -8.13 53.65
CA GLY A 86 -8.53 -8.44 52.25
C GLY A 86 -7.37 -8.11 51.33
N ASN A 87 -6.55 -7.10 51.65
CA ASN A 87 -5.40 -6.74 50.82
C ASN A 87 -4.32 -7.82 50.92
N TYR A 88 -4.07 -8.31 52.13
CA TYR A 88 -3.13 -9.40 52.38
C TYR A 88 -3.63 -10.72 51.78
N TYR A 89 -4.91 -11.06 51.99
CA TYR A 89 -5.52 -12.28 51.45
C TYR A 89 -5.49 -12.31 49.92
N ALA A 90 -5.88 -11.21 49.26
CA ALA A 90 -5.81 -11.05 47.81
C ALA A 90 -4.39 -11.30 47.28
N GLY A 91 -3.38 -10.69 47.90
CA GLY A 91 -1.98 -10.89 47.54
C GLY A 91 -1.52 -12.33 47.72
N LEU A 92 -1.86 -12.99 48.84
CA LEU A 92 -1.55 -14.40 49.07
C LEU A 92 -2.18 -15.32 48.02
N MET A 93 -3.47 -15.11 47.74
CA MET A 93 -4.19 -15.92 46.75
C MET A 93 -3.58 -15.73 45.35
N LEU A 94 -3.33 -14.48 44.93
CA LEU A 94 -2.80 -14.22 43.59
C LEU A 94 -1.39 -14.79 43.40
N ASN A 95 -0.53 -14.64 44.41
CA ASN A 95 0.80 -15.23 44.41
C ASN A 95 0.74 -16.76 44.33
N HIS A 96 -0.20 -17.40 45.04
CA HIS A 96 -0.40 -18.84 44.96
C HIS A 96 -0.92 -19.26 43.58
N ALA A 97 -1.86 -18.51 43.01
CA ALA A 97 -2.41 -18.79 41.68
C ALA A 97 -1.32 -18.73 40.61
N ASN A 98 -0.51 -17.67 40.61
CA ASN A 98 0.66 -17.55 39.72
C ASN A 98 1.70 -18.65 39.98
N TYR A 99 1.98 -18.98 41.24
CA TYR A 99 2.92 -20.05 41.58
C TYR A 99 2.49 -21.41 40.99
N ASP A 100 1.20 -21.75 41.09
CA ASP A 100 0.66 -22.97 40.52
C ASP A 100 0.76 -23.00 38.98
N LEU A 101 0.60 -21.84 38.31
CA LEU A 101 0.77 -21.72 36.86
C LEU A 101 2.24 -21.75 36.42
N ASP A 102 3.17 -21.28 37.24
CA ASP A 102 4.62 -21.32 36.99
C ASP A 102 5.21 -22.73 37.26
N HIS A 103 4.51 -23.57 38.03
CA HIS A 103 4.99 -24.88 38.51
C HIS A 103 4.01 -26.02 38.19
N LEU A 104 3.56 -26.13 36.93
CA LEU A 104 2.68 -27.23 36.52
C LEU A 104 3.36 -28.59 36.71
N ILE A 105 2.60 -29.53 37.29
CA ILE A 105 3.05 -30.89 37.61
C ILE A 105 2.37 -31.94 36.71
N PRO A 106 2.89 -33.17 36.63
CA PRO A 106 2.19 -34.26 35.92
C PRO A 106 0.82 -34.56 36.50
N ASN A 107 -0.09 -35.01 35.63
CA ASN A 107 -1.40 -35.53 36.02
C ASN A 107 -1.36 -37.07 36.07
N PRO A 108 -1.55 -37.73 37.22
CA PRO A 108 -1.46 -39.18 37.34
C PRO A 108 -2.39 -39.98 36.41
N VAL A 109 -3.47 -39.35 35.92
CA VAL A 109 -4.47 -39.96 35.04
C VAL A 109 -4.46 -39.40 33.60
N GLY A 110 -3.56 -38.45 33.28
CA GLY A 110 -3.47 -37.85 31.94
C GLY A 110 -2.46 -38.57 31.03
N ILE A 111 -2.57 -38.32 29.72
CA ILE A 111 -1.74 -38.99 28.70
C ILE A 111 -0.49 -38.17 28.37
N SER A 112 -0.65 -36.85 28.26
CA SER A 112 0.44 -35.89 28.02
C SER A 112 0.25 -34.64 28.89
N HIS A 113 1.33 -33.93 29.20
CA HIS A 113 1.33 -32.82 30.17
C HIS A 113 2.18 -31.64 29.71
N LYS A 114 1.66 -30.41 29.92
CA LYS A 114 2.51 -29.23 30.04
C LYS A 114 3.14 -29.24 31.43
N LEU A 115 4.46 -29.09 31.46
CA LEU A 115 5.24 -29.02 32.70
C LEU A 115 5.88 -27.64 32.84
N GLY A 116 6.11 -27.23 34.09
CA GLY A 116 6.72 -25.94 34.41
C GLY A 116 5.77 -24.77 34.14
N ASP A 117 6.30 -23.72 33.53
CA ASP A 117 5.62 -22.44 33.36
C ASP A 117 4.53 -22.49 32.27
N ALA A 118 3.30 -22.13 32.64
CA ALA A 118 2.14 -22.03 31.75
C ALA A 118 2.15 -20.80 30.82
N LYS A 119 3.06 -19.84 31.05
CA LYS A 119 3.14 -18.55 30.34
C LYS A 119 1.91 -17.65 30.49
N ILE A 120 1.07 -17.91 31.50
CA ILE A 120 -0.11 -17.10 31.80
C ILE A 120 -0.03 -16.69 33.27
N ASN A 121 -0.05 -15.39 33.55
CA ASN A 121 0.11 -14.85 34.89
C ASN A 121 -0.87 -13.71 35.15
N TYR A 122 -1.28 -13.53 36.41
CA TYR A 122 -2.13 -12.43 36.83
C TYR A 122 -1.33 -11.26 37.38
N GLN A 123 -1.84 -10.06 37.13
CA GLN A 123 -1.32 -8.82 37.70
C GLN A 123 -2.48 -7.91 38.14
N PHE A 124 -2.37 -7.30 39.31
CA PHE A 124 -3.32 -6.25 39.71
C PHE A 124 -3.21 -5.05 38.77
N TYR A 125 -4.36 -4.59 38.28
CA TYR A 125 -4.46 -3.36 37.52
C TYR A 125 -4.85 -2.19 38.43
N THR A 126 -4.15 -1.07 38.27
CA THR A 126 -4.45 0.19 38.94
C THR A 126 -4.18 1.35 37.98
N ASP A 127 -5.01 2.38 38.05
CA ASP A 127 -4.82 3.64 37.34
C ASP A 127 -4.45 4.73 38.36
N PRO A 128 -3.23 5.29 38.32
CA PRO A 128 -2.79 6.34 39.24
C PRO A 128 -3.66 7.61 39.19
N THR A 129 -4.44 7.80 38.13
CA THR A 129 -5.36 8.93 37.98
C THR A 129 -6.72 8.70 38.62
N ASN A 130 -7.07 7.44 38.93
CA ASN A 130 -8.32 7.10 39.60
C ASN A 130 -8.16 7.18 41.12
N LEU A 131 -8.48 8.34 41.69
CA LEU A 131 -8.37 8.59 43.13
C LEU A 131 -9.28 7.70 44.01
N ASN A 132 -10.24 6.97 43.43
CA ASN A 132 -11.08 6.01 44.15
C ASN A 132 -10.41 4.64 44.30
N ASP A 133 -9.35 4.37 43.55
CA ASP A 133 -8.57 3.13 43.63
C ASP A 133 -7.59 3.18 44.82
N LEU A 134 -8.16 3.14 46.03
CA LEU A 134 -7.41 3.33 47.28
C LEU A 134 -6.47 2.17 47.63
N TYR A 135 -6.68 0.99 47.01
CA TYR A 135 -6.00 -0.25 47.38
C TYR A 135 -5.40 -1.00 46.17
N GLY A 136 -5.15 -0.30 45.06
CA GLY A 136 -4.41 -0.83 43.91
C GLY A 136 -5.10 -1.98 43.20
N GLY A 137 -6.39 -1.82 42.87
CA GLY A 137 -7.21 -2.81 42.17
C GLY A 137 -8.04 -3.72 43.08
N ILE A 138 -8.04 -3.47 44.40
CA ILE A 138 -8.84 -4.20 45.40
C ILE A 138 -9.96 -3.30 45.91
N TRP A 139 -11.19 -3.82 45.89
CA TRP A 139 -12.39 -3.05 46.16
C TRP A 139 -13.28 -3.75 47.20
N TYR A 140 -13.95 -2.95 48.02
CA TYR A 140 -14.81 -3.42 49.11
C TYR A 140 -16.20 -2.82 48.96
N TRP A 141 -17.22 -3.67 49.01
CA TRP A 141 -18.60 -3.27 48.74
C TRP A 141 -19.56 -3.82 49.80
N ASP A 142 -20.51 -2.99 50.26
CA ASP A 142 -21.64 -3.47 51.06
C ASP A 142 -22.64 -4.27 50.23
N ARG A 143 -22.75 -3.95 48.93
CA ARG A 143 -23.52 -4.66 47.90
C ARG A 143 -22.78 -4.51 46.58
N GLU A 144 -22.87 -5.52 45.71
CA GLU A 144 -22.20 -5.48 44.41
C GLU A 144 -22.59 -4.22 43.63
N PRO A 145 -21.61 -3.50 43.04
CA PRO A 145 -21.90 -2.30 42.27
C PRO A 145 -22.61 -2.64 40.96
N ALA A 146 -23.41 -1.71 40.44
CA ALA A 146 -24.06 -1.87 39.14
C ALA A 146 -23.07 -1.95 37.96
N SER A 147 -21.86 -1.39 38.14
CA SER A 147 -20.74 -1.45 37.20
C SER A 147 -19.42 -1.42 37.97
N PHE A 148 -18.44 -2.23 37.52
CA PHE A 148 -17.11 -2.21 38.11
C PHE A 148 -16.29 -0.99 37.66
N PRO A 149 -15.26 -0.58 38.44
CA PRO A 149 -14.45 0.60 38.15
C PRO A 149 -13.66 0.54 36.84
N TYR A 150 -13.26 -0.65 36.40
CA TYR A 150 -12.52 -0.84 35.15
C TYR A 150 -13.18 -1.94 34.30
N SER A 151 -13.29 -1.69 33.00
CA SER A 151 -13.87 -2.64 32.03
C SER A 151 -12.81 -3.49 31.32
N ASN A 152 -11.56 -3.03 31.31
CA ASN A 152 -10.39 -3.67 30.67
C ASN A 152 -9.61 -4.58 31.64
N VAL A 153 -10.29 -5.16 32.65
CA VAL A 153 -9.70 -6.05 33.64
C VAL A 153 -10.65 -7.23 33.90
N LEU A 154 -10.11 -8.37 34.30
CA LEU A 154 -10.86 -9.51 34.78
C LEU A 154 -11.30 -9.23 36.23
N ASN A 155 -12.58 -8.95 36.40
CA ASN A 155 -13.18 -8.62 37.69
C ASN A 155 -13.49 -9.91 38.46
N ILE A 156 -12.75 -10.16 39.54
CA ILE A 156 -12.92 -11.32 40.42
C ILE A 156 -13.78 -10.89 41.60
N VAL A 157 -15.00 -11.40 41.64
CA VAL A 157 -16.02 -11.03 42.63
C VAL A 157 -16.11 -12.10 43.71
N PHE A 158 -15.78 -11.72 44.93
CA PHE A 158 -15.96 -12.56 46.11
C PHE A 158 -17.31 -12.31 46.74
N TYR A 159 -18.13 -13.35 46.78
CA TYR A 159 -19.32 -13.39 47.61
C TYR A 159 -19.01 -14.14 48.91
N ASN A 160 -19.42 -13.55 50.01
CA ASN A 160 -19.41 -14.26 51.27
C ASN A 160 -20.52 -15.33 51.22
N GLY A 161 -20.10 -16.58 51.04
CA GLY A 161 -20.97 -17.74 50.87
C GLY A 161 -21.67 -18.15 52.17
N ASP A 162 -22.53 -19.15 52.05
CA ASP A 162 -23.16 -19.83 53.17
C ASP A 162 -22.53 -21.24 53.35
N PRO A 163 -22.88 -22.00 54.41
CA PRO A 163 -22.35 -23.35 54.64
C PRO A 163 -22.62 -24.36 53.50
N GLN A 164 -23.49 -24.03 52.54
CA GLN A 164 -23.77 -24.88 51.37
C GLN A 164 -22.89 -24.54 50.17
N HIS A 165 -22.15 -23.42 50.22
CA HIS A 165 -21.30 -22.91 49.14
C HIS A 165 -19.90 -22.53 49.66
N GLU A 166 -19.32 -23.38 50.51
CA GLU A 166 -18.04 -23.15 51.18
C GLU A 166 -16.83 -23.06 50.21
N LEU A 167 -16.92 -23.65 49.02
CA LEU A 167 -15.94 -23.52 47.94
C LEU A 167 -16.67 -23.67 46.60
N ASN A 168 -17.05 -22.54 45.99
CA ASN A 168 -17.78 -22.54 44.71
C ASN A 168 -17.33 -21.40 43.81
N GLY A 169 -17.21 -21.67 42.51
CA GLY A 169 -16.73 -20.75 41.48
C GLY A 169 -17.65 -20.74 40.26
N SER A 170 -17.65 -19.63 39.52
CA SER A 170 -18.23 -19.59 38.19
C SER A 170 -17.61 -18.49 37.33
N ALA A 171 -17.18 -18.85 36.13
CA ALA A 171 -16.89 -17.94 35.04
C ALA A 171 -18.18 -17.51 34.33
N CYS A 172 -18.22 -16.26 33.85
CA CYS A 172 -19.42 -15.74 33.19
C CYS A 172 -19.67 -16.32 31.79
N ASN A 173 -18.65 -16.85 31.11
CA ASN A 173 -18.79 -17.64 29.88
C ASN A 173 -17.50 -18.43 29.60
N ILE A 174 -17.62 -19.53 28.84
CA ILE A 174 -16.51 -20.35 28.36
C ILE A 174 -15.95 -19.81 27.03
N THR A 175 -16.76 -19.19 26.18
CA THR A 175 -16.36 -18.88 24.79
C THR A 175 -16.15 -17.41 24.45
N GLY A 176 -16.75 -16.47 25.18
CA GLY A 176 -16.54 -15.03 24.98
C GLY A 176 -15.65 -14.45 26.06
N CYS A 177 -14.70 -13.57 25.69
CA CYS A 177 -13.79 -12.77 26.53
C CYS A 177 -14.49 -12.02 27.68
N CYS A 178 -15.11 -12.78 28.57
CA CYS A 178 -15.98 -12.28 29.58
C CYS A 178 -15.13 -11.97 30.80
N ASN A 179 -15.21 -10.73 31.25
CA ASN A 179 -14.27 -10.12 32.16
C ASN A 179 -14.72 -10.25 33.62
N ARG A 180 -15.36 -11.37 33.98
CA ARG A 180 -15.94 -11.58 35.32
C ARG A 180 -15.85 -13.04 35.80
N ILE A 181 -15.33 -13.22 37.01
CA ILE A 181 -15.35 -14.49 37.74
C ILE A 181 -16.04 -14.26 39.08
N SER A 182 -16.82 -15.24 39.54
CA SER A 182 -17.41 -15.24 40.89
C SER A 182 -16.83 -16.35 41.72
N LEU A 183 -16.42 -16.03 42.94
CA LEU A 183 -15.89 -16.97 43.92
C LEU A 183 -16.71 -16.84 45.22
N SER A 184 -17.14 -17.95 45.79
CA SER A 184 -18.00 -17.99 46.97
C SER A 184 -17.41 -18.86 48.08
N GLY A 185 -17.56 -18.40 49.32
CA GLY A 185 -17.20 -19.15 50.53
C GLY A 185 -15.86 -18.76 51.19
N ALA A 186 -15.05 -17.91 50.55
CA ALA A 186 -13.73 -17.53 51.07
C ALA A 186 -13.77 -16.89 52.45
N TYR A 187 -14.64 -15.89 52.63
CA TYR A 187 -14.78 -15.22 53.92
C TYR A 187 -15.44 -16.12 54.97
N TYR A 188 -16.42 -16.93 54.58
CA TYR A 188 -17.11 -17.86 55.48
C TYR A 188 -16.11 -18.85 56.12
N ASN A 189 -15.23 -19.47 55.33
CA ASN A 189 -14.22 -20.39 55.84
C ASN A 189 -13.25 -19.73 56.84
N LEU A 190 -12.88 -18.48 56.59
CA LEU A 190 -12.06 -17.68 57.52
C LEU A 190 -12.83 -17.24 58.77
N TRP A 191 -14.13 -17.03 58.65
CA TRP A 191 -14.99 -16.69 59.77
C TRP A 191 -15.15 -17.88 60.71
N GLU A 192 -15.35 -19.08 60.17
CA GLU A 192 -15.45 -20.33 60.96
C GLU A 192 -14.15 -20.67 61.69
N ASN A 193 -13.01 -20.63 60.99
CA ASN A 193 -11.70 -20.83 61.61
C ASN A 193 -10.64 -19.89 61.01
N PRO A 194 -10.35 -18.75 61.67
CA PRO A 194 -9.40 -17.76 61.17
C PRO A 194 -7.95 -18.24 61.12
N THR A 195 -7.61 -19.28 61.88
CA THR A 195 -6.22 -19.76 62.03
C THR A 195 -5.90 -20.95 61.14
N GLN A 196 -6.90 -21.81 60.90
CA GLN A 196 -6.80 -22.98 60.02
C GLN A 196 -8.15 -23.19 59.31
N PRO A 197 -8.49 -22.34 58.32
CA PRO A 197 -9.72 -22.49 57.58
C PRO A 197 -9.73 -23.83 56.84
N HIS A 198 -10.91 -24.44 56.71
CA HIS A 198 -11.09 -25.68 55.96
C HIS A 198 -10.63 -25.50 54.50
N PHE A 199 -11.06 -24.41 53.87
CA PHE A 199 -10.51 -23.91 52.60
C PHE A 199 -9.88 -22.53 52.77
N GLY A 200 -8.55 -22.45 52.56
CA GLY A 200 -7.78 -21.21 52.66
C GLY A 200 -7.55 -20.53 51.29
N HIS A 201 -6.70 -19.49 51.28
CA HIS A 201 -6.33 -18.76 50.05
C HIS A 201 -5.83 -19.67 48.91
N TRP A 202 -5.16 -20.78 49.24
CA TRP A 202 -4.65 -21.76 48.30
C TRP A 202 -5.76 -22.48 47.51
N ALA A 203 -6.92 -22.74 48.14
CA ALA A 203 -8.06 -23.39 47.48
C ALA A 203 -8.75 -22.42 46.52
N PHE A 204 -8.89 -21.16 46.92
CA PHE A 204 -9.46 -20.11 46.08
C PHE A 204 -8.53 -19.68 44.94
N ALA A 205 -7.22 -19.84 45.10
CA ALA A 205 -6.24 -19.66 44.02
C ALA A 205 -6.41 -20.73 42.92
N GLN A 206 -6.57 -22.00 43.31
CA GLN A 206 -6.85 -23.10 42.39
C GLN A 206 -8.20 -22.95 41.69
N LEU A 207 -9.23 -22.54 42.45
CA LEU A 207 -10.54 -22.25 41.90
C LEU A 207 -10.50 -21.04 40.93
N LEU A 208 -9.73 -20.00 41.24
CA LEU A 208 -9.52 -18.88 40.31
C LEU A 208 -8.91 -19.36 38.99
N ASN A 209 -7.88 -20.21 39.05
CA ASN A 209 -7.28 -20.78 37.84
C ASN A 209 -8.30 -21.60 37.04
N HIS A 210 -9.08 -22.46 37.69
CA HIS A 210 -10.16 -23.23 37.06
C HIS A 210 -11.13 -22.33 36.29
N GLU A 211 -11.67 -21.30 36.95
CA GLU A 211 -12.62 -20.38 36.33
C GLU A 211 -11.98 -19.50 35.24
N MET A 212 -10.72 -19.10 35.41
CA MET A 212 -10.01 -18.34 34.39
C MET A 212 -9.84 -19.17 33.11
N PHE A 213 -9.46 -20.43 33.21
CA PHE A 213 -9.30 -21.29 32.04
C PHE A 213 -10.62 -21.60 31.33
N HIS A 214 -11.75 -21.56 32.03
CA HIS A 214 -13.05 -21.50 31.36
C HIS A 214 -13.15 -20.28 30.44
N THR A 215 -12.79 -19.07 30.90
CA THR A 215 -12.80 -17.87 30.03
C THR A 215 -11.90 -17.99 28.79
N LEU A 216 -10.88 -18.87 28.85
CA LEU A 216 -9.99 -19.21 27.75
C LEU A 216 -10.43 -20.44 26.95
N GLY A 217 -11.68 -20.90 27.09
CA GLY A 217 -12.26 -21.93 26.24
C GLY A 217 -12.09 -23.36 26.70
N LEU A 218 -11.59 -23.61 27.91
CA LEU A 218 -11.46 -24.99 28.41
C LEU A 218 -12.78 -25.49 29.02
N CYS A 219 -13.10 -26.75 28.74
CA CYS A 219 -14.16 -27.50 29.42
C CYS A 219 -13.59 -28.23 30.65
N HIS A 220 -14.46 -28.72 31.53
CA HIS A 220 -14.05 -29.67 32.57
C HIS A 220 -13.31 -30.88 31.96
N SER A 221 -12.25 -31.36 32.61
CA SER A 221 -11.40 -32.44 32.08
C SER A 221 -12.16 -33.76 31.88
N PHE A 222 -13.16 -34.01 32.72
CA PHE A 222 -14.07 -35.16 32.64
C PHE A 222 -15.22 -34.97 31.63
N TYR A 223 -15.19 -33.97 30.76
CA TYR A 223 -16.17 -33.81 29.68
C TYR A 223 -15.96 -34.88 28.60
N ALA A 224 -16.96 -35.72 28.34
CA ALA A 224 -16.81 -36.88 27.46
C ALA A 224 -16.54 -36.51 25.99
N ALA A 225 -16.90 -35.30 25.57
CA ALA A 225 -16.61 -34.77 24.23
C ALA A 225 -15.52 -33.69 24.26
N ASN A 226 -14.55 -33.81 25.18
CA ASN A 226 -13.39 -32.93 25.22
C ASN A 226 -12.63 -33.05 23.89
N THR A 227 -12.28 -31.91 23.29
CA THR A 227 -11.53 -31.86 22.03
C THR A 227 -10.05 -32.18 22.24
N CYS A 228 -9.56 -32.11 23.49
CA CYS A 228 -8.22 -32.52 23.86
C CYS A 228 -8.14 -34.05 23.95
N ASN A 229 -7.50 -34.67 22.96
CA ASN A 229 -7.31 -36.11 22.86
C ASN A 229 -6.19 -36.67 23.78
N ASP A 230 -5.44 -35.81 24.46
CA ASP A 230 -4.40 -36.14 25.43
C ASP A 230 -4.92 -36.19 26.89
N ILE A 231 -6.24 -36.23 27.04
CA ILE A 231 -6.97 -36.41 28.30
C ILE A 231 -7.79 -37.69 28.21
N ASP A 232 -7.93 -38.39 29.33
CA ASP A 232 -8.91 -39.48 29.50
C ASP A 232 -10.08 -39.00 30.37
N PRO A 233 -11.20 -38.55 29.77
CA PRO A 233 -12.36 -38.08 30.54
C PRO A 233 -12.94 -39.12 31.51
N THR A 234 -12.78 -40.43 31.24
CA THR A 234 -13.26 -41.50 32.11
C THR A 234 -12.37 -41.61 33.36
N ALA A 235 -11.04 -41.56 33.17
CA ALA A 235 -10.11 -41.56 34.29
C ALA A 235 -10.22 -40.29 35.14
N GLU A 236 -10.39 -39.13 34.50
CA GLU A 236 -10.68 -37.84 35.15
C GLU A 236 -11.98 -37.88 35.97
N CYS A 237 -12.98 -38.65 35.53
CA CYS A 237 -14.28 -38.81 36.17
C CYS A 237 -14.27 -39.84 37.32
N SER A 238 -13.36 -40.82 37.30
CA SER A 238 -13.19 -41.91 38.28
C SER A 238 -14.32 -42.95 38.39
N CYS A 239 -15.60 -42.55 38.33
CA CYS A 239 -16.73 -43.46 38.55
C CYS A 239 -17.84 -43.39 37.48
N GLY A 240 -17.50 -42.95 36.26
CA GLY A 240 -18.42 -42.88 35.13
C GLY A 240 -17.69 -42.57 33.83
N PRO A 241 -18.39 -42.59 32.68
CA PRO A 241 -17.82 -42.36 31.36
C PRO A 241 -17.50 -40.87 31.07
N GLY A 242 -17.53 -40.00 32.08
CA GLY A 242 -17.49 -38.54 31.93
C GLY A 242 -18.87 -37.89 31.84
N THR A 243 -18.89 -36.56 31.78
CA THR A 243 -20.11 -35.73 31.72
C THR A 243 -20.42 -35.31 30.28
N THR A 244 -21.68 -34.94 30.03
CA THR A 244 -22.17 -34.53 28.70
C THR A 244 -22.21 -33.01 28.49
N SER A 245 -21.77 -32.21 29.45
CA SER A 245 -21.80 -30.74 29.35
C SER A 245 -20.41 -30.14 29.52
N CYS A 246 -20.02 -29.27 28.59
CA CYS A 246 -18.82 -28.45 28.74
C CYS A 246 -19.05 -27.41 29.86
N GLY A 247 -18.32 -27.55 30.97
CA GLY A 247 -18.29 -26.57 32.07
C GLY A 247 -19.53 -26.55 32.98
N SER A 248 -20.35 -27.62 33.02
CA SER A 248 -21.47 -27.69 33.98
C SER A 248 -21.62 -29.05 34.62
N GLY A 249 -21.55 -29.07 35.95
CA GLY A 249 -21.86 -30.22 36.81
C GLY A 249 -20.84 -31.35 36.78
N GLY A 250 -20.81 -32.12 37.87
CA GLY A 250 -20.05 -33.38 38.01
C GLY A 250 -20.96 -34.59 38.28
N PHE A 251 -22.25 -34.51 37.93
CA PHE A 251 -23.23 -35.56 38.22
C PHE A 251 -22.83 -36.87 37.56
N GLY A 252 -22.52 -37.88 38.37
CA GLY A 252 -22.03 -39.18 37.91
C GLY A 252 -20.50 -39.31 37.86
N CYS A 253 -19.75 -38.26 38.22
CA CYS A 253 -18.30 -38.31 38.40
C CYS A 253 -17.91 -38.22 39.88
N CYS A 254 -16.90 -38.99 40.26
CA CYS A 254 -16.31 -39.03 41.59
C CYS A 254 -14.99 -38.25 41.59
N SER A 255 -15.01 -37.07 41.00
CA SER A 255 -13.87 -36.21 40.72
C SER A 255 -12.98 -35.95 41.95
N TRP A 256 -13.57 -35.85 43.14
CA TRP A 256 -12.82 -35.68 44.39
C TRP A 256 -11.87 -36.85 44.72
N ASN A 257 -12.17 -38.05 44.21
CA ASN A 257 -11.40 -39.28 44.42
C ASN A 257 -10.69 -39.76 43.13
N SER A 258 -10.64 -38.92 42.08
CA SER A 258 -10.11 -39.33 40.77
C SER A 258 -8.59 -39.46 40.68
N HIS A 259 -7.86 -39.03 41.71
CA HIS A 259 -6.41 -38.84 41.67
C HIS A 259 -5.92 -37.85 40.58
N SER A 260 -6.84 -37.18 39.89
CA SER A 260 -6.50 -36.15 38.91
C SER A 260 -5.89 -34.95 39.60
N THR A 261 -4.92 -34.33 38.92
CA THR A 261 -4.42 -33.01 39.28
C THR A 261 -4.81 -31.92 38.28
N ASN A 262 -5.65 -32.25 37.27
CA ASN A 262 -5.99 -31.35 36.17
C ASN A 262 -6.72 -30.12 36.70
N ILE A 263 -6.30 -28.92 36.28
CA ILE A 263 -6.93 -27.65 36.71
C ILE A 263 -8.42 -27.64 36.42
N MET A 264 -8.86 -28.29 35.34
CA MET A 264 -10.26 -28.37 34.93
C MET A 264 -11.05 -29.53 35.58
N ASN A 265 -10.52 -30.19 36.61
CA ASN A 265 -11.22 -31.20 37.42
C ASN A 265 -11.84 -30.57 38.68
N TYR A 266 -12.58 -31.36 39.46
CA TYR A 266 -13.04 -31.04 40.83
C TYR A 266 -12.25 -31.79 41.90
N ALA A 267 -11.03 -32.24 41.59
CA ALA A 267 -10.14 -32.89 42.55
C ALA A 267 -9.60 -31.88 43.59
N PRO A 268 -9.14 -32.33 44.78
CA PRO A 268 -8.64 -31.45 45.82
C PRO A 268 -7.28 -30.78 45.53
N THR A 269 -6.62 -31.11 44.42
CA THR A 269 -5.32 -30.52 44.04
C THR A 269 -5.31 -30.25 42.54
N LEU A 270 -5.43 -29.00 42.14
CA LEU A 270 -5.62 -28.58 40.75
C LEU A 270 -4.38 -27.83 40.23
N LYS A 271 -3.39 -28.57 39.71
CA LYS A 271 -2.03 -28.05 39.37
C LYS A 271 -1.44 -28.59 38.07
N SER A 272 -2.25 -29.13 37.17
CA SER A 272 -1.79 -29.66 35.88
C SER A 272 -2.69 -29.27 34.71
N LEU A 273 -2.10 -29.20 33.52
CA LEU A 273 -2.79 -29.07 32.24
C LEU A 273 -2.24 -30.12 31.29
N SER A 274 -3.12 -30.68 30.45
CA SER A 274 -2.63 -31.39 29.27
C SER A 274 -1.97 -30.41 28.30
N LEU A 275 -1.10 -30.91 27.40
CA LEU A 275 -0.47 -30.05 26.39
C LEU A 275 -1.55 -29.40 25.52
N CYS A 276 -2.57 -30.16 25.14
CA CYS A 276 -3.66 -29.65 24.33
C CYS A 276 -4.51 -28.60 25.04
N GLN A 277 -4.78 -28.78 26.34
CA GLN A 277 -5.48 -27.78 27.16
C GLN A 277 -4.69 -26.48 27.24
N TRP A 278 -3.40 -26.57 27.55
CA TRP A 278 -2.53 -25.40 27.59
C TRP A 278 -2.50 -24.69 26.23
N GLY A 279 -2.26 -25.43 25.14
CA GLY A 279 -2.19 -24.86 23.80
C GLY A 279 -3.49 -24.22 23.35
N THR A 280 -4.64 -24.82 23.70
CA THR A 280 -5.97 -24.25 23.45
C THR A 280 -6.17 -22.94 24.21
N ALA A 281 -5.86 -22.92 25.51
CA ALA A 281 -6.02 -21.74 26.34
C ALA A 281 -5.08 -20.60 25.93
N TYR A 282 -3.81 -20.92 25.69
CA TYR A 282 -2.80 -19.96 25.25
C TYR A 282 -3.17 -19.36 23.89
N ASN A 283 -3.54 -20.19 22.90
CA ASN A 283 -4.00 -19.71 21.60
C ASN A 283 -5.22 -18.79 21.74
N ASN A 284 -6.18 -19.15 22.59
CA ASN A 284 -7.36 -18.32 22.83
C ASN A 284 -7.01 -16.98 23.51
N ALA A 285 -6.03 -16.97 24.42
CA ALA A 285 -5.58 -15.74 25.07
C ALA A 285 -5.00 -14.73 24.06
N ILE A 286 -4.20 -15.19 23.09
CA ILE A 286 -3.56 -14.32 22.10
C ILE A 286 -4.42 -14.02 20.87
N SER A 287 -5.46 -14.82 20.59
CA SER A 287 -6.29 -14.66 19.39
C SER A 287 -7.63 -13.95 19.63
N LYS A 288 -8.23 -14.08 20.83
CA LYS A 288 -9.56 -13.53 21.11
C LYS A 288 -9.57 -12.03 21.42
N ASN A 289 -8.39 -11.40 21.59
CA ASN A 289 -8.23 -9.98 21.93
C ASN A 289 -9.06 -9.57 23.17
N CYS A 290 -9.00 -10.36 24.24
CA CYS A 290 -9.70 -10.03 25.47
C CYS A 290 -9.11 -8.77 26.10
N SER A 291 -9.94 -7.77 26.41
CA SER A 291 -9.49 -6.45 26.92
C SER A 291 -8.69 -6.49 28.22
N PHE A 292 -8.78 -7.58 28.97
CA PHE A 292 -8.07 -7.80 30.23
C PHE A 292 -6.77 -8.61 30.07
N ILE A 293 -6.40 -8.97 28.85
CA ILE A 293 -5.19 -9.74 28.56
C ILE A 293 -4.20 -8.86 27.80
N ASN A 294 -2.94 -8.90 28.21
CA ASN A 294 -1.82 -8.28 27.52
C ASN A 294 -0.73 -9.31 27.23
N PHE A 295 -0.38 -9.45 25.96
CA PHE A 295 0.67 -10.35 25.45
C PHE A 295 1.60 -9.64 24.46
N CYS A 296 1.43 -8.32 24.34
CA CYS A 296 1.99 -7.49 23.28
C CYS A 296 3.27 -6.76 23.66
N GLU A 297 3.74 -6.92 24.89
CA GLU A 297 4.94 -6.24 25.36
C GLU A 297 6.17 -6.73 24.60
N THR A 298 6.88 -5.77 24.01
CA THR A 298 8.13 -6.06 23.31
C THR A 298 9.28 -6.18 24.30
N GLN A 299 10.03 -7.28 24.23
CA GLN A 299 11.28 -7.45 24.96
C GLN A 299 12.44 -6.84 24.18
N THR A 300 13.41 -6.27 24.91
CA THR A 300 14.58 -5.62 24.32
C THR A 300 15.66 -6.61 23.89
N GLU A 301 15.74 -7.77 24.53
CA GLU A 301 16.75 -8.78 24.20
C GLU A 301 16.40 -9.50 22.90
N PRO A 302 17.26 -9.47 21.88
CA PRO A 302 16.94 -10.04 20.57
C PRO A 302 17.04 -11.57 20.55
N LEU A 303 16.23 -12.20 19.70
CA LEU A 303 16.45 -13.57 19.23
C LEU A 303 17.53 -13.57 18.15
N ILE A 304 18.65 -14.24 18.39
CA ILE A 304 19.79 -14.28 17.46
C ILE A 304 19.79 -15.59 16.70
N ILE A 305 19.74 -15.51 15.37
CA ILE A 305 20.00 -16.65 14.49
C ILE A 305 21.49 -16.66 14.19
N GLU A 306 22.20 -17.59 14.84
CA GLU A 306 23.66 -17.61 14.93
C GLU A 306 24.36 -17.80 13.57
N ALA A 307 25.56 -17.24 13.45
CA ALA A 307 26.33 -17.29 12.21
C ALA A 307 26.58 -18.74 11.75
N GLY A 308 26.27 -19.03 10.48
CA GLY A 308 26.45 -20.36 9.89
C GLY A 308 25.31 -21.34 10.16
N SER A 309 24.29 -20.94 10.92
CA SER A 309 23.07 -21.72 11.11
C SER A 309 22.13 -21.65 9.90
N GLN A 310 21.30 -22.67 9.75
CA GLN A 310 20.19 -22.72 8.80
C GLN A 310 18.96 -23.13 9.61
N ILE A 311 18.11 -22.17 9.96
CA ILE A 311 16.95 -22.36 10.83
C ILE A 311 15.67 -22.31 9.99
N ILE A 312 14.73 -23.19 10.31
CA ILE A 312 13.41 -23.24 9.71
C ILE A 312 12.37 -23.00 10.82
N TRP A 313 11.44 -22.09 10.57
CA TRP A 313 10.23 -21.92 11.36
C TRP A 313 9.05 -22.48 10.58
N ASP A 314 8.49 -23.59 11.06
CA ASP A 314 7.44 -24.36 10.40
C ASP A 314 6.14 -24.51 11.21
N HIS A 315 6.08 -23.89 12.39
CA HIS A 315 4.92 -23.81 13.27
C HIS A 315 4.65 -22.36 13.68
N LEU A 316 3.46 -22.04 14.21
CA LEU A 316 3.08 -20.67 14.58
C LEU A 316 4.13 -20.02 15.49
N MET A 317 4.74 -18.93 15.01
CA MET A 317 5.75 -18.17 15.74
C MET A 317 5.14 -16.92 16.37
N ILE A 318 5.31 -16.74 17.67
CA ILE A 318 4.96 -15.50 18.38
C ILE A 318 6.24 -14.76 18.71
N VAL A 319 6.45 -13.61 18.05
CA VAL A 319 7.70 -12.87 18.08
C VAL A 319 7.50 -11.54 18.80
N ASN A 320 7.85 -11.49 20.08
CA ASN A 320 7.74 -10.29 20.90
C ASN A 320 9.08 -9.56 21.10
N ARG A 321 10.09 -9.86 20.30
CA ARG A 321 11.45 -9.29 20.41
C ARG A 321 12.09 -9.17 19.04
N PRO A 322 13.13 -8.35 18.84
CA PRO A 322 13.83 -8.29 17.56
C PRO A 322 14.45 -9.64 17.18
N VAL A 323 14.42 -9.97 15.89
CA VAL A 323 15.05 -11.18 15.34
C VAL A 323 16.25 -10.76 14.51
N ILE A 324 17.45 -11.18 14.89
CA ILE A 324 18.69 -10.80 14.21
C ILE A 324 19.26 -12.01 13.49
N VAL A 325 19.26 -11.96 12.16
CA VAL A 325 19.88 -12.98 11.32
C VAL A 325 21.34 -12.59 11.06
N MET A 326 22.26 -13.31 11.69
CA MET A 326 23.69 -13.01 11.64
C MET A 326 24.29 -13.35 10.27
N PRO A 327 25.45 -12.74 9.92
CA PRO A 327 26.13 -13.08 8.68
C PRO A 327 26.37 -14.59 8.54
N THR A 328 26.29 -15.08 7.31
CA THR A 328 26.33 -16.50 6.91
C THR A 328 25.20 -17.38 7.45
N ALA A 329 24.25 -16.83 8.20
CA ALA A 329 23.06 -17.55 8.64
C ALA A 329 21.91 -17.45 7.61
N SER A 330 21.01 -18.43 7.64
CA SER A 330 19.74 -18.39 6.92
C SER A 330 18.58 -18.70 7.85
N LEU A 331 17.52 -17.90 7.74
CA LEU A 331 16.23 -18.18 8.34
C LEU A 331 15.20 -18.42 7.23
N THR A 332 14.47 -19.52 7.31
CA THR A 332 13.34 -19.83 6.43
C THR A 332 12.07 -19.89 7.27
N ILE A 333 11.04 -19.14 6.90
CA ILE A 333 9.76 -19.10 7.59
C ILE A 333 8.71 -19.67 6.63
N THR A 334 8.06 -20.77 7.02
CA THR A 334 6.99 -21.45 6.25
C THR A 334 5.64 -21.45 6.98
N CYS A 335 5.56 -20.75 8.11
CA CYS A 335 4.42 -20.73 9.01
C CYS A 335 3.86 -19.30 9.19
N GLU A 336 2.81 -19.17 9.98
CA GLU A 336 2.39 -17.87 10.48
C GLU A 336 3.37 -17.35 11.56
N ALA A 337 3.81 -16.10 11.43
CA ALA A 337 4.65 -15.40 12.41
C ALA A 337 4.01 -14.06 12.79
N ARG A 338 3.75 -13.87 14.09
CA ARG A 338 3.08 -12.68 14.64
C ARG A 338 4.06 -11.82 15.42
N PHE A 339 4.21 -10.55 15.05
CA PHE A 339 5.21 -9.64 15.62
C PHE A 339 4.57 -8.58 16.53
N SER A 340 5.11 -8.39 17.74
CA SER A 340 4.71 -7.26 18.60
C SER A 340 5.09 -5.90 17.99
N THR A 341 4.57 -4.81 18.53
CA THR A 341 4.63 -3.46 17.90
C THR A 341 6.04 -2.95 17.65
N GLU A 342 7.04 -3.42 18.40
CA GLU A 342 8.45 -3.05 18.23
C GLU A 342 9.35 -4.25 17.87
N ALA A 343 8.78 -5.42 17.55
CA ALA A 343 9.52 -6.61 17.12
C ALA A 343 9.72 -6.59 15.60
N TYR A 344 10.97 -6.56 15.15
CA TYR A 344 11.35 -6.51 13.74
C TYR A 344 12.31 -7.64 13.36
N VAL A 345 12.50 -7.89 12.07
CA VAL A 345 13.53 -8.81 11.58
C VAL A 345 14.68 -8.03 10.96
N GLU A 346 15.90 -8.25 11.45
CA GLU A 346 17.14 -7.66 10.95
C GLU A 346 17.92 -8.72 10.17
N VAL A 347 17.97 -8.59 8.85
CA VAL A 347 18.77 -9.44 7.97
C VAL A 347 20.09 -8.73 7.70
N ARG A 348 21.14 -9.15 8.43
CA ARG A 348 22.46 -8.53 8.31
C ARG A 348 23.12 -8.84 6.97
N ARG A 349 24.23 -8.14 6.70
CA ARG A 349 25.11 -8.45 5.58
C ARG A 349 25.50 -9.92 5.57
N GLY A 350 25.53 -10.51 4.39
CA GLY A 350 25.83 -11.92 4.23
C GLY A 350 24.80 -12.86 4.87
N ALA A 351 23.62 -12.38 5.26
CA ALA A 351 22.55 -13.22 5.79
C ALA A 351 21.41 -13.37 4.78
N LYS A 352 20.61 -14.42 4.95
CA LYS A 352 19.45 -14.70 4.10
C LYS A 352 18.19 -14.91 4.95
N LEU A 353 17.09 -14.29 4.53
CA LEU A 353 15.75 -14.61 5.01
C LEU A 353 14.90 -15.08 3.83
N THR A 354 14.21 -16.21 4.00
CA THR A 354 13.23 -16.73 3.04
C THR A 354 11.89 -16.83 3.73
N VAL A 355 10.87 -16.17 3.18
CA VAL A 355 9.47 -16.27 3.60
C VAL A 355 8.75 -17.06 2.51
N ASP A 356 8.42 -18.31 2.79
CA ASP A 356 8.00 -19.30 1.79
C ASP A 356 6.60 -19.84 2.13
N GLY A 357 5.57 -19.33 1.44
CA GLY A 357 4.17 -19.67 1.74
C GLY A 357 3.66 -19.19 3.11
N ALA A 358 4.47 -18.44 3.85
CA ALA A 358 4.22 -17.98 5.22
C ALA A 358 3.34 -16.72 5.30
N LEU A 359 2.76 -16.48 6.48
CA LEU A 359 2.06 -15.25 6.84
C LEU A 359 2.84 -14.50 7.93
N LEU A 360 3.37 -13.32 7.62
CA LEU A 360 3.99 -12.43 8.60
C LEU A 360 3.05 -11.27 8.90
N THR A 361 2.62 -11.14 10.16
CA THR A 361 1.59 -10.16 10.56
C THR A 361 1.89 -9.57 11.94
N ASN A 362 1.15 -8.51 12.31
CA ASN A 362 1.16 -8.00 13.67
C ASN A 362 0.55 -9.00 14.67
N LEU A 363 1.14 -9.09 15.85
CA LEU A 363 0.59 -9.77 17.02
C LEU A 363 -0.51 -8.92 17.67
N CYS A 364 -0.33 -7.60 17.64
CA CYS A 364 -1.16 -6.64 18.36
C CYS A 364 -2.22 -6.03 17.42
N PRO A 365 -3.53 -6.30 17.64
CA PRO A 365 -4.58 -5.96 16.67
C PRO A 365 -4.62 -4.50 16.23
N ASP A 366 -4.31 -3.56 17.13
CA ASP A 366 -4.38 -2.11 16.86
C ASP A 366 -3.03 -1.49 16.45
N GLY A 367 -2.00 -2.32 16.26
CA GLY A 367 -0.63 -1.86 16.05
C GLY A 367 0.02 -2.43 14.78
N PHE A 368 0.76 -1.59 14.07
CA PHE A 368 1.70 -2.05 13.05
C PHE A 368 2.97 -2.58 13.69
N TRP A 369 3.47 -3.71 13.22
CA TRP A 369 4.84 -4.13 13.53
C TRP A 369 5.84 -3.39 12.60
N PRO A 370 7.13 -3.23 12.96
CA PRO A 370 8.03 -2.39 12.18
C PRO A 370 8.38 -2.94 10.79
N GLY A 371 8.38 -4.27 10.62
CA GLY A 371 8.72 -4.95 9.36
C GLY A 371 10.11 -5.59 9.32
N ILE A 372 10.62 -5.83 8.12
CA ILE A 372 11.93 -6.45 7.87
C ILE A 372 12.93 -5.38 7.42
N GLN A 373 14.12 -5.36 8.04
CA GLN A 373 15.25 -4.51 7.67
C GLN A 373 16.36 -5.35 7.02
N VAL A 374 16.72 -5.02 5.78
CA VAL A 374 17.68 -5.78 4.97
C VAL A 374 18.94 -4.95 4.76
N TRP A 375 20.00 -5.32 5.47
CA TRP A 375 21.24 -4.55 5.47
C TRP A 375 22.02 -4.80 4.18
N GLY A 376 22.26 -3.73 3.43
CA GLY A 376 23.06 -3.74 2.22
C GLY A 376 24.52 -3.34 2.42
N ASN A 377 25.23 -3.31 1.31
CA ASN A 377 26.59 -2.76 1.21
C ASN A 377 26.66 -1.77 0.05
N PRO A 378 26.56 -0.45 0.31
CA PRO A 378 26.47 0.56 -0.75
C PRO A 378 27.76 0.71 -1.56
N GLY A 379 28.87 0.13 -1.12
CA GLY A 379 30.16 0.11 -1.82
C GLY A 379 30.45 -1.18 -2.61
N LYS A 380 29.48 -2.10 -2.72
CA LYS A 380 29.65 -3.39 -3.41
C LYS A 380 28.45 -3.73 -4.28
N LEU A 381 28.70 -4.42 -5.40
CA LEU A 381 27.64 -5.06 -6.19
C LEU A 381 26.84 -6.05 -5.34
N GLN A 382 25.51 -6.01 -5.47
CA GLN A 382 24.61 -6.95 -4.81
C GLN A 382 24.87 -8.40 -5.25
N PRO A 383 24.70 -9.39 -4.36
CA PRO A 383 24.66 -10.79 -4.74
C PRO A 383 23.46 -11.06 -5.66
N ASP A 384 23.53 -12.15 -6.44
CA ASP A 384 22.38 -12.62 -7.19
C ASP A 384 21.39 -13.29 -6.23
N PRO A 385 20.14 -12.81 -6.10
CA PRO A 385 19.16 -13.42 -5.20
C PRO A 385 18.89 -14.91 -5.49
N ALA A 386 19.09 -15.38 -6.72
CA ALA A 386 18.93 -16.79 -7.08
C ALA A 386 20.10 -17.69 -6.63
N ASN A 387 21.31 -17.14 -6.56
CA ASN A 387 22.54 -17.88 -6.25
C ASN A 387 22.94 -17.78 -4.76
N GLY A 388 22.23 -16.98 -3.96
CA GLY A 388 22.44 -16.87 -2.52
C GLY A 388 23.63 -16.00 -2.09
N ILE A 389 24.08 -16.20 -0.85
CA ILE A 389 25.16 -15.43 -0.21
C ILE A 389 26.52 -16.04 -0.57
N ASN A 390 27.45 -15.21 -1.04
CA ASN A 390 28.81 -15.64 -1.37
C ASN A 390 29.90 -15.06 -0.45
N GLY A 391 29.58 -14.02 0.33
CA GLY A 391 30.51 -13.41 1.27
C GLY A 391 29.82 -12.73 2.45
N ILE A 392 30.53 -12.70 3.58
CA ILE A 392 30.06 -12.13 4.86
C ILE A 392 29.70 -10.64 4.78
N ASN A 393 30.24 -9.92 3.79
CA ASN A 393 30.00 -8.49 3.54
C ASN A 393 29.11 -8.24 2.31
N ASP A 394 28.52 -9.28 1.73
CA ASP A 394 27.49 -9.10 0.70
C ASP A 394 26.25 -8.44 1.31
N ALA A 395 25.44 -7.80 0.47
CA ALA A 395 24.13 -7.36 0.93
C ALA A 395 23.32 -8.56 1.45
N GLY A 396 22.56 -8.36 2.52
CA GLY A 396 21.55 -9.33 2.96
C GLY A 396 20.50 -9.54 1.87
N ILE A 397 19.92 -10.74 1.84
CA ILE A 397 18.91 -11.14 0.86
C ILE A 397 17.60 -11.47 1.59
N VAL A 398 16.51 -10.86 1.17
CA VAL A 398 15.15 -11.29 1.52
C VAL A 398 14.47 -11.88 0.29
N GLN A 399 13.93 -13.08 0.44
CA GLN A 399 13.06 -13.73 -0.53
C GLN A 399 11.65 -13.87 0.06
N VAL A 400 10.62 -13.45 -0.67
CA VAL A 400 9.21 -13.65 -0.31
C VAL A 400 8.55 -14.38 -1.48
N ILE A 401 8.18 -15.64 -1.28
CA ILE A 401 7.84 -16.56 -2.37
C ILE A 401 6.63 -17.45 -2.06
N ASN A 402 6.12 -18.11 -3.10
CA ASN A 402 5.17 -19.23 -3.01
C ASN A 402 3.86 -18.91 -2.25
N GLY A 403 3.28 -17.74 -2.47
CA GLY A 403 2.02 -17.33 -1.83
C GLY A 403 2.21 -16.63 -0.49
N ALA A 404 3.45 -16.38 -0.06
CA ALA A 404 3.73 -15.68 1.18
C ALA A 404 3.05 -14.30 1.25
N THR A 405 2.59 -13.94 2.44
CA THR A 405 1.92 -12.67 2.72
C THR A 405 2.62 -11.95 3.87
N ILE A 406 2.93 -10.67 3.66
CA ILE A 406 3.38 -9.76 4.71
C ILE A 406 2.32 -8.69 4.89
N GLN A 407 1.78 -8.55 6.10
CA GLN A 407 0.70 -7.62 6.36
C GLN A 407 0.83 -6.87 7.70
N HIS A 408 0.10 -5.77 7.80
CA HIS A 408 0.05 -4.91 8.98
C HIS A 408 1.43 -4.46 9.48
N ALA A 409 2.37 -4.21 8.57
CA ALA A 409 3.67 -3.62 8.87
C ALA A 409 3.70 -2.11 8.61
N ARG A 410 4.52 -1.38 9.39
CA ARG A 410 4.84 0.03 9.12
C ARG A 410 5.59 0.16 7.79
N THR A 411 6.55 -0.73 7.54
CA THR A 411 7.23 -0.90 6.26
C THR A 411 7.58 -2.37 6.13
N ALA A 412 6.84 -3.13 5.32
CA ALA A 412 6.99 -4.59 5.28
C ALA A 412 8.43 -5.03 4.98
N ILE A 413 9.12 -4.38 4.03
CA ILE A 413 10.55 -4.55 3.81
C ILE A 413 11.22 -3.20 3.59
N SER A 414 12.30 -2.92 4.33
CA SER A 414 13.17 -1.76 4.11
C SER A 414 14.60 -2.22 3.81
N THR A 415 15.24 -1.62 2.81
CA THR A 415 16.67 -1.81 2.57
C THR A 415 17.55 -0.84 3.38
N GLY A 416 16.97 -0.22 4.41
CA GLY A 416 17.66 0.57 5.43
C GLY A 416 17.96 -0.22 6.71
N ALA A 417 18.91 0.29 7.51
CA ALA A 417 19.24 -0.23 8.83
C ALA A 417 18.76 0.75 9.93
N TRP A 418 17.45 1.01 9.94
CA TRP A 418 16.83 2.06 10.76
C TRP A 418 16.95 1.85 12.26
N ALA A 419 17.04 0.61 12.72
CA ALA A 419 17.25 0.30 14.14
C ALA A 419 18.57 0.90 14.69
N GLN A 420 19.56 1.16 13.83
CA GLN A 420 20.85 1.72 14.22
C GLN A 420 20.87 3.26 14.25
N GLY A 421 19.98 3.91 13.48
CA GLY A 421 19.92 5.36 13.33
C GLY A 421 21.14 6.00 12.64
N GLY A 422 20.99 7.27 12.25
CA GLY A 422 22.08 8.15 11.81
C GLY A 422 22.97 7.61 10.69
N SER A 423 24.27 7.92 10.75
CA SER A 423 25.26 7.54 9.73
C SER A 423 25.49 6.03 9.63
N VAL A 424 25.24 5.28 10.72
CA VAL A 424 25.34 3.82 10.73
C VAL A 424 24.28 3.23 9.81
N ALA A 425 23.04 3.72 9.86
CA ALA A 425 21.98 3.29 8.96
C ALA A 425 22.37 3.48 7.48
N TRP A 426 22.92 4.65 7.14
CA TRP A 426 23.29 4.99 5.76
C TRP A 426 24.42 4.14 5.21
N SER A 427 25.37 3.75 6.07
CA SER A 427 26.45 2.85 5.68
C SER A 427 25.98 1.44 5.34
N HIS A 428 24.72 1.08 5.64
CA HIS A 428 24.11 -0.25 5.43
C HIS A 428 22.95 -0.25 4.45
N PHE A 429 22.83 0.75 3.58
CA PHE A 429 21.82 0.75 2.52
C PHE A 429 22.10 -0.27 1.40
N GLY A 430 21.07 -0.66 0.66
CA GLY A 430 21.19 -1.45 -0.57
C GLY A 430 21.06 -2.96 -0.38
N GLY A 431 20.20 -3.42 0.54
CA GLY A 431 19.77 -4.81 0.65
C GLY A 431 19.11 -5.34 -0.64
N VAL A 432 19.08 -6.67 -0.83
CA VAL A 432 18.45 -7.31 -1.99
C VAL A 432 17.07 -7.84 -1.63
N VAL A 433 16.07 -7.49 -2.43
CA VAL A 433 14.68 -7.94 -2.25
C VAL A 433 14.22 -8.71 -3.49
N TYR A 434 13.86 -9.98 -3.32
CA TYR A 434 13.30 -10.81 -4.37
C TYR A 434 11.92 -11.30 -3.95
N CYS A 435 10.88 -10.87 -4.66
CA CYS A 435 9.51 -11.27 -4.36
C CYS A 435 8.87 -11.90 -5.57
N GLU A 436 8.27 -13.07 -5.37
CA GLU A 436 7.58 -13.82 -6.42
C GLU A 436 6.28 -14.42 -5.89
N ASN A 437 5.17 -14.28 -6.61
CA ASN A 437 3.87 -14.86 -6.22
C ASN A 437 3.49 -14.53 -4.76
N SER A 438 3.61 -13.27 -4.34
CA SER A 438 3.50 -12.88 -2.92
C SER A 438 2.61 -11.66 -2.71
N SER A 439 2.15 -11.43 -1.48
CA SER A 439 1.21 -10.35 -1.15
C SER A 439 1.71 -9.44 -0.02
N PHE A 440 1.50 -8.14 -0.20
CA PHE A 440 1.78 -7.08 0.75
C PHE A 440 0.46 -6.36 1.05
N ILE A 441 -0.18 -6.72 2.16
CA ILE A 441 -1.56 -6.34 2.46
C ILE A 441 -1.60 -5.43 3.68
N ASP A 442 -2.37 -4.34 3.63
CA ASP A 442 -2.61 -3.46 4.78
C ASP A 442 -1.32 -3.00 5.48
N ASN A 443 -0.28 -2.75 4.69
CA ASN A 443 0.97 -2.16 5.15
C ASN A 443 0.93 -0.67 4.89
N ARG A 444 1.45 0.14 5.82
CA ARG A 444 1.65 1.58 5.54
C ARG A 444 2.61 1.78 4.36
N ARG A 445 3.61 0.91 4.24
CA ARG A 445 4.50 0.85 3.09
C ARG A 445 4.81 -0.61 2.78
N GLY A 446 4.65 -1.03 1.53
CA GLY A 446 5.05 -2.36 1.09
C GLY A 446 6.57 -2.53 1.13
N VAL A 447 7.29 -1.84 0.25
CA VAL A 447 8.76 -1.90 0.23
C VAL A 447 9.40 -0.52 0.15
N GLU A 448 10.48 -0.31 0.89
CA GLU A 448 11.31 0.88 0.87
C GLU A 448 12.71 0.56 0.35
N PHE A 449 13.10 1.20 -0.75
CA PHE A 449 14.45 1.16 -1.28
C PHE A 449 15.23 2.42 -0.94
N MET A 450 16.29 2.22 -0.16
CA MET A 450 17.28 3.23 0.19
C MET A 450 18.42 3.29 -0.83
N LYS A 451 19.07 4.46 -0.90
CA LYS A 451 20.13 4.79 -1.86
C LYS A 451 21.09 3.64 -2.14
N TYR A 452 21.27 3.36 -3.44
CA TYR A 452 22.23 2.37 -3.92
C TYR A 452 22.81 2.81 -5.28
N ASN A 453 24.13 2.77 -5.42
CA ASN A 453 24.84 3.37 -6.57
C ASN A 453 25.17 2.40 -7.71
N TYR A 454 24.81 1.12 -7.57
CA TYR A 454 25.00 0.13 -8.61
C TYR A 454 23.65 -0.37 -9.12
N PRO A 455 23.61 -1.04 -10.29
CA PRO A 455 22.40 -1.72 -10.75
C PRO A 455 21.78 -2.59 -9.66
N ASN A 456 20.56 -2.26 -9.26
CA ASN A 456 19.85 -3.01 -8.24
C ASN A 456 19.34 -4.33 -8.83
N LYS A 457 19.56 -5.43 -8.10
CA LYS A 457 19.17 -6.79 -8.50
C LYS A 457 17.81 -7.21 -7.94
N SER A 458 17.11 -6.30 -7.27
CA SER A 458 15.80 -6.57 -6.66
C SER A 458 14.70 -6.70 -7.72
N LYS A 459 13.75 -7.62 -7.48
CA LYS A 459 12.71 -7.99 -8.43
C LYS A 459 11.37 -8.26 -7.72
N PHE A 460 10.29 -7.88 -8.39
CA PHE A 460 8.91 -8.18 -8.01
C PHE A 460 8.20 -8.84 -9.18
N ILE A 461 7.77 -10.09 -9.00
CA ILE A 461 7.13 -10.89 -10.04
C ILE A 461 5.81 -11.40 -9.51
N ASN A 462 4.69 -11.05 -10.16
CA ASN A 462 3.36 -11.52 -9.77
C ASN A 462 3.04 -11.24 -8.28
N CYS A 463 3.42 -10.06 -7.79
CA CYS A 463 3.15 -9.64 -6.41
C CYS A 463 1.93 -8.72 -6.34
N THR A 464 1.22 -8.75 -5.21
CA THR A 464 0.08 -7.85 -4.94
C THR A 464 0.40 -6.90 -3.80
N PHE A 465 0.24 -5.60 -4.03
CA PHE A 465 0.27 -4.54 -3.03
C PHE A 465 -1.14 -3.98 -2.90
N SER A 466 -1.77 -4.13 -1.74
CA SER A 466 -3.16 -3.74 -1.56
C SER A 466 -3.44 -3.25 -0.15
N GLU A 467 -4.40 -2.34 -0.07
CA GLU A 467 -5.15 -2.07 1.15
C GLU A 467 -6.53 -2.73 1.05
N SER A 468 -7.04 -3.21 2.18
CA SER A 468 -8.32 -3.90 2.33
C SER A 468 -9.37 -2.96 2.91
N GLY A 469 -9.65 -1.82 2.27
CA GLY A 469 -10.55 -0.80 2.84
C GLY A 469 -9.78 0.49 3.08
N ASN A 470 -10.19 1.29 4.06
CA ASN A 470 -9.52 2.54 4.46
C ASN A 470 -8.88 2.38 5.86
N TYR A 471 -8.18 1.27 6.09
CA TYR A 471 -7.60 0.92 7.39
C TYR A 471 -6.26 1.62 7.66
N VAL A 472 -5.55 2.03 6.61
CA VAL A 472 -4.14 2.43 6.67
C VAL A 472 -3.92 3.78 6.02
N ALA A 473 -3.93 4.83 6.83
CA ALA A 473 -3.67 6.18 6.33
C ALA A 473 -2.29 6.31 5.67
N ASN A 474 -2.28 6.88 4.46
CA ASN A 474 -1.08 7.14 3.65
C ASN A 474 -0.32 5.86 3.24
N SER A 475 -1.06 4.79 2.93
CA SER A 475 -0.52 3.57 2.35
C SER A 475 0.15 3.82 0.99
N VAL A 476 1.31 3.17 0.77
CA VAL A 476 2.07 3.23 -0.49
C VAL A 476 2.66 1.85 -0.81
N GLY A 477 2.69 1.48 -2.09
CA GLY A 477 3.18 0.17 -2.53
C GLY A 477 4.70 0.07 -2.38
N VAL A 478 5.44 0.78 -3.23
CA VAL A 478 6.91 0.80 -3.19
C VAL A 478 7.43 2.23 -3.24
N THR A 479 8.35 2.57 -2.33
CA THR A 479 9.09 3.83 -2.34
C THR A 479 10.55 3.62 -2.76
N ILE A 480 11.07 4.43 -3.67
CA ILE A 480 12.41 4.28 -4.23
C ILE A 480 13.21 5.58 -4.12
N TRP A 481 14.40 5.54 -3.53
CA TRP A 481 15.28 6.71 -3.41
C TRP A 481 16.70 6.43 -3.91
N GLU A 482 17.17 7.21 -4.89
CA GLU A 482 18.54 7.15 -5.43
C GLU A 482 18.99 5.74 -5.88
N CYS A 483 18.10 4.98 -6.53
CA CYS A 483 18.33 3.62 -7.05
C CYS A 483 18.08 3.51 -8.56
N ASN A 484 18.60 2.46 -9.19
CA ASN A 484 18.31 2.13 -10.58
C ASN A 484 18.08 0.62 -10.78
N ASP A 485 17.55 0.22 -11.93
CA ASP A 485 17.42 -1.19 -12.39
C ASP A 485 16.48 -2.13 -11.60
N ILE A 486 15.71 -1.62 -10.63
CA ILE A 486 14.67 -2.42 -9.96
C ILE A 486 13.61 -2.85 -10.98
N THR A 487 13.25 -4.13 -10.97
CA THR A 487 12.35 -4.72 -11.98
C THR A 487 11.00 -5.13 -11.39
N PHE A 488 9.92 -4.75 -12.07
CA PHE A 488 8.53 -5.08 -11.75
C PHE A 488 7.87 -5.78 -12.94
N ASN A 489 7.43 -7.04 -12.75
CA ASN A 489 6.67 -7.81 -13.73
C ASN A 489 5.37 -8.35 -13.15
N ARG A 490 4.25 -8.17 -13.86
CA ARG A 490 2.94 -8.78 -13.55
C ARG A 490 2.41 -8.45 -12.15
N ASN A 491 2.80 -7.33 -11.57
CA ASN A 491 2.40 -6.97 -10.21
C ASN A 491 1.05 -6.24 -10.21
N THR A 492 0.35 -6.26 -9.09
CA THR A 492 -0.90 -5.51 -8.88
C THR A 492 -0.73 -4.53 -7.73
N PHE A 493 -1.07 -3.25 -7.96
CA PHE A 493 -1.11 -2.19 -6.97
C PHE A 493 -2.53 -1.63 -6.89
N ARG A 494 -3.17 -1.70 -5.72
CA ARG A 494 -4.59 -1.33 -5.60
C ARG A 494 -5.02 -0.75 -4.27
N PHE A 495 -5.95 0.21 -4.32
CA PHE A 495 -6.61 0.79 -3.14
C PHE A 495 -5.67 1.51 -2.16
N LEU A 496 -4.45 1.86 -2.58
CA LEU A 496 -3.50 2.59 -1.74
C LEU A 496 -3.79 4.09 -1.73
N ASP A 497 -3.43 4.76 -0.64
CA ASP A 497 -3.74 6.18 -0.37
C ASP A 497 -2.79 7.19 -1.01
N VAL A 498 -1.61 6.76 -1.48
CA VAL A 498 -0.61 7.67 -2.08
C VAL A 498 -0.31 7.25 -3.52
N ALA A 499 0.43 6.16 -3.68
CA ALA A 499 0.81 5.66 -4.99
C ALA A 499 1.10 4.16 -5.00
N GLY A 500 1.03 3.55 -6.18
CA GLY A 500 1.57 2.21 -6.40
C GLY A 500 3.09 2.21 -6.27
N ILE A 501 3.74 3.08 -7.05
CA ILE A 501 5.19 3.33 -6.99
C ILE A 501 5.43 4.83 -6.83
N PHE A 502 6.20 5.19 -5.80
CA PHE A 502 6.65 6.56 -5.55
C PHE A 502 8.17 6.59 -5.53
N GLY A 503 8.81 7.51 -6.24
CA GLY A 503 10.26 7.58 -6.13
C GLY A 503 10.91 8.90 -6.50
N ILE A 504 12.11 9.07 -6.00
CA ILE A 504 12.93 10.27 -6.14
C ILE A 504 14.33 9.84 -6.56
N ASP A 505 14.85 10.45 -7.63
CA ASP A 505 16.15 10.14 -8.20
C ASP A 505 16.27 8.64 -8.56
N PHE A 506 15.34 8.10 -9.35
CA PHE A 506 15.36 6.67 -9.67
C PHE A 506 15.07 6.33 -11.13
N GLY A 507 15.68 5.23 -11.56
CA GLY A 507 15.34 4.49 -12.78
C GLY A 507 14.78 3.11 -12.43
N ALA A 508 13.82 2.62 -13.21
CA ALA A 508 13.18 1.33 -12.96
C ALA A 508 12.65 0.72 -14.25
N LYS A 509 12.44 -0.61 -14.21
CA LYS A 509 11.94 -1.44 -15.30
C LYS A 509 10.56 -1.98 -14.93
N ILE A 510 9.51 -1.31 -15.37
CA ILE A 510 8.12 -1.64 -15.03
C ILE A 510 7.49 -2.30 -16.25
N TYR A 511 7.76 -3.60 -16.40
CA TYR A 511 7.52 -4.36 -17.62
C TYR A 511 6.39 -5.37 -17.45
N ASP A 512 5.71 -5.68 -18.56
CA ASP A 512 4.76 -6.78 -18.67
C ASP A 512 3.65 -6.84 -17.62
N HIS A 513 2.47 -6.36 -18.00
CA HIS A 513 1.22 -6.71 -17.34
C HIS A 513 1.13 -6.28 -15.87
N ASN A 514 1.86 -5.24 -15.44
CA ASN A 514 1.61 -4.62 -14.15
C ASN A 514 0.25 -3.90 -14.18
N GLN A 515 -0.47 -3.92 -13.06
CA GLN A 515 -1.81 -3.38 -12.93
C GLN A 515 -1.84 -2.33 -11.81
N PHE A 516 -2.29 -1.12 -12.12
CA PHE A 516 -2.40 0.00 -11.19
C PHE A 516 -3.84 0.50 -11.19
N TRP A 517 -4.58 0.31 -10.11
CA TRP A 517 -6.00 0.65 -10.10
C TRP A 517 -6.57 1.10 -8.75
N ASN A 518 -7.50 2.04 -8.82
CA ASN A 518 -8.10 2.69 -7.64
C ASN A 518 -7.05 3.36 -6.74
N LEU A 519 -6.12 4.09 -7.36
CA LEU A 519 -5.04 4.81 -6.69
C LEU A 519 -5.17 6.32 -6.92
N PRO A 520 -4.73 7.18 -5.99
CA PRO A 520 -4.52 8.59 -6.29
C PRO A 520 -3.52 8.77 -7.43
N THR A 521 -2.36 8.09 -7.36
CA THR A 521 -1.39 8.05 -8.46
C THR A 521 -0.94 6.60 -8.73
N GLY A 522 -0.90 6.17 -9.99
CA GLY A 522 -0.33 4.86 -10.33
C GLY A 522 1.18 4.83 -10.08
N ILE A 523 1.91 5.67 -10.81
CA ILE A 523 3.36 5.87 -10.70
C ILE A 523 3.65 7.36 -10.51
N GLU A 524 4.44 7.69 -9.50
CA GLU A 524 4.87 9.04 -9.16
C GLU A 524 6.41 9.12 -9.13
N SER A 525 7.01 9.99 -9.94
CA SER A 525 8.46 10.10 -10.10
C SER A 525 8.98 11.54 -10.04
N TYR A 526 10.08 11.73 -9.31
CA TYR A 526 10.79 13.00 -9.16
C TYR A 526 12.29 12.85 -9.40
N ASN A 527 12.95 13.95 -9.77
CA ASN A 527 14.40 14.00 -9.88
C ASN A 527 14.92 15.35 -9.36
N THR A 528 15.95 15.32 -8.53
CA THR A 528 16.61 16.49 -7.93
C THR A 528 17.82 16.96 -8.74
N LEU A 529 18.07 16.35 -9.92
CA LEU A 529 19.23 16.44 -10.84
C LEU A 529 20.31 15.36 -10.61
N PHE A 530 19.88 14.12 -10.36
CA PHE A 530 20.75 12.93 -10.26
C PHE A 530 20.56 12.04 -11.49
N TYR A 531 21.66 11.43 -11.97
CA TYR A 531 21.62 10.49 -13.09
C TYR A 531 21.54 9.06 -12.60
N LYS A 532 20.35 8.47 -12.66
CA LYS A 532 20.02 7.15 -12.09
C LYS A 532 19.36 6.24 -13.13
N GLY A 533 19.64 6.49 -14.41
CA GLY A 533 19.18 5.67 -15.52
C GLY A 533 17.72 5.93 -15.88
N ASN A 534 17.28 5.30 -16.95
CA ASN A 534 15.95 5.52 -17.52
C ASN A 534 14.84 4.99 -16.60
N LEU A 535 13.68 5.64 -16.69
CA LEU A 535 12.42 5.14 -16.15
C LEU A 535 11.62 4.54 -17.30
N ASP A 536 11.58 3.21 -17.35
CA ASP A 536 10.90 2.47 -18.40
C ASP A 536 9.56 1.92 -17.88
N ILE A 537 8.47 2.54 -18.33
CA ILE A 537 7.08 2.18 -18.02
C ILE A 537 6.48 1.50 -19.24
N GLY A 538 6.49 0.17 -19.17
CA GLY A 538 6.01 -0.72 -20.21
C GLY A 538 7.11 -1.41 -20.99
N GLN A 539 6.68 -2.50 -21.63
CA GLN A 539 7.40 -3.42 -22.52
C GLN A 539 8.79 -3.96 -22.11
N ASN A 540 8.81 -5.21 -21.62
CA ASN A 540 9.76 -6.26 -22.04
C ASN A 540 9.26 -7.64 -21.55
N ASN A 541 8.47 -8.46 -22.26
CA ASN A 541 8.16 -8.67 -23.67
C ASN A 541 6.64 -8.58 -24.02
N SER A 542 6.21 -7.36 -24.36
CA SER A 542 5.04 -7.01 -25.19
C SER A 542 3.64 -7.11 -24.59
N ASN A 543 3.49 -7.48 -23.32
CA ASN A 543 2.19 -7.30 -22.65
C ASN A 543 2.08 -5.87 -22.10
N PRO A 544 0.98 -5.14 -22.39
CA PRO A 544 0.85 -3.80 -21.86
C PRO A 544 0.67 -3.80 -20.35
N ASN A 545 1.17 -2.78 -19.67
CA ASN A 545 0.73 -2.49 -18.30
C ASN A 545 -0.67 -1.84 -18.36
N TYR A 546 -1.45 -2.01 -17.30
CA TYR A 546 -2.81 -1.51 -17.19
C TYR A 546 -2.92 -0.47 -16.08
N PHE A 547 -3.51 0.67 -16.40
CA PHE A 547 -3.85 1.70 -15.44
C PHE A 547 -5.35 1.96 -15.49
N LYS A 548 -6.05 1.81 -14.36
CA LYS A 548 -7.52 1.86 -14.33
C LYS A 548 -8.07 2.62 -13.12
N ASN A 549 -9.01 3.54 -13.32
CA ASN A 549 -9.73 4.19 -12.22
C ASN A 549 -8.81 4.86 -11.18
N ASN A 550 -7.66 5.38 -11.64
CA ASN A 550 -6.79 6.19 -10.79
C ASN A 550 -7.21 7.66 -10.91
N LYS A 551 -6.81 8.51 -9.98
CA LYS A 551 -6.96 9.96 -10.16
C LYS A 551 -5.98 10.47 -11.21
N VAL A 552 -4.72 10.06 -11.10
CA VAL A 552 -3.68 10.23 -12.12
C VAL A 552 -3.05 8.86 -12.40
N HIS A 553 -2.90 8.46 -13.66
CA HIS A 553 -2.25 7.18 -13.94
C HIS A 553 -0.73 7.26 -13.77
N ILE A 554 -0.08 8.23 -14.41
CA ILE A 554 1.37 8.42 -14.36
C ILE A 554 1.69 9.91 -14.18
N TYR A 555 2.50 10.24 -13.17
CA TYR A 555 3.04 11.58 -12.95
C TYR A 555 4.57 11.53 -12.90
N CYS A 556 5.21 12.31 -13.77
CA CYS A 556 6.67 12.41 -13.84
C CYS A 556 7.10 13.88 -13.79
N ALA A 557 7.85 14.23 -12.76
CA ALA A 557 8.62 15.46 -12.64
C ALA A 557 10.11 15.12 -12.49
N SER A 558 10.60 14.28 -13.40
CA SER A 558 11.83 13.51 -13.22
C SER A 558 12.92 13.77 -14.26
N GLY A 559 12.81 14.79 -15.12
CA GLY A 559 13.87 15.03 -16.08
C GLY A 559 15.11 15.71 -15.50
N ASN A 560 16.25 15.20 -15.95
CA ASN A 560 17.59 15.69 -15.62
C ASN A 560 18.40 16.02 -16.89
N GLY A 561 17.74 16.02 -18.07
CA GLY A 561 18.35 16.27 -19.37
C GLY A 561 19.20 15.12 -19.93
N LEU A 562 19.33 14.00 -19.20
CA LEU A 562 20.14 12.84 -19.61
C LEU A 562 19.35 11.54 -19.66
N ASP A 563 18.70 11.19 -18.54
CA ASP A 563 17.90 9.97 -18.41
C ASP A 563 16.54 10.16 -19.06
N ARG A 564 16.09 9.13 -19.77
CA ARG A 564 14.84 9.15 -20.52
C ARG A 564 13.69 8.56 -19.69
N VAL A 565 12.52 9.17 -19.82
CA VAL A 565 11.24 8.62 -19.34
C VAL A 565 10.53 7.97 -20.53
N ASN A 566 10.53 6.65 -20.58
CA ASN A 566 9.87 5.90 -21.65
C ASN A 566 8.52 5.38 -21.14
N ILE A 567 7.43 5.78 -21.78
CA ILE A 567 6.08 5.30 -21.49
C ILE A 567 5.58 4.63 -22.76
N ILE A 568 5.78 3.32 -22.86
CA ILE A 568 5.63 2.58 -24.12
C ILE A 568 4.73 1.38 -23.93
N ASN A 569 3.76 1.19 -24.83
CA ASN A 569 2.87 0.02 -24.83
C ASN A 569 2.12 -0.16 -23.50
N ASN A 570 1.37 0.86 -23.08
CA ASN A 570 0.50 0.80 -21.91
C ASN A 570 -0.97 1.00 -22.30
N ASP A 571 -1.87 0.47 -21.48
CA ASP A 571 -3.30 0.61 -21.61
C ASP A 571 -3.87 1.39 -20.41
N LEU A 572 -4.29 2.62 -20.65
CA LEU A 572 -4.70 3.59 -19.64
C LEU A 572 -6.17 3.93 -19.82
N PHE A 573 -6.99 3.74 -18.79
CA PHE A 573 -8.41 3.97 -18.91
C PHE A 573 -9.14 4.32 -17.61
N ASP A 574 -10.27 5.02 -17.77
CA ASP A 574 -11.16 5.41 -16.67
C ASP A 574 -10.49 6.29 -15.59
N ALA A 575 -9.44 7.05 -15.91
CA ALA A 575 -8.89 8.00 -14.95
C ALA A 575 -9.91 9.10 -14.60
N THR A 576 -9.96 9.50 -13.32
CA THR A 576 -10.89 10.54 -12.88
C THR A 576 -10.44 11.96 -13.22
N LEU A 577 -9.13 12.18 -13.46
CA LEU A 577 -8.58 13.46 -13.92
C LEU A 577 -7.66 13.31 -15.13
N ASN A 578 -6.47 12.74 -14.92
CA ASN A 578 -5.39 12.80 -15.91
C ASN A 578 -4.82 11.41 -16.20
N GLY A 579 -4.44 11.17 -17.46
CA GLY A 579 -3.70 9.97 -17.86
C GLY A 579 -2.24 10.09 -17.46
N ILE A 580 -1.45 10.75 -18.31
CA ILE A 580 -0.02 10.98 -18.10
C ILE A 580 0.23 12.48 -17.91
N ILE A 581 1.02 12.84 -16.91
CA ILE A 581 1.53 14.20 -16.68
C ILE A 581 3.06 14.17 -16.71
N LEU A 582 3.65 14.96 -17.61
CA LEU A 582 5.08 15.25 -17.67
C LEU A 582 5.24 16.70 -17.28
N GLU A 583 5.85 16.95 -16.13
CA GLU A 583 5.96 18.29 -15.56
C GLU A 583 7.40 18.73 -15.33
N GLY A 584 7.73 19.90 -15.86
CA GLY A 584 9.07 20.46 -15.83
C GLY A 584 10.03 19.76 -16.80
N SER A 585 11.30 20.16 -16.77
CA SER A 585 12.38 19.65 -17.61
C SER A 585 12.28 18.13 -17.70
N SER A 586 12.05 17.61 -18.91
CA SER A 586 11.77 16.20 -19.15
C SER A 586 12.29 15.77 -20.52
N TYR A 587 12.99 14.63 -20.57
CA TYR A 587 13.37 13.94 -21.79
C TYR A 587 12.56 12.65 -21.89
N TYR A 588 11.50 12.62 -22.71
CA TYR A 588 10.50 11.56 -22.70
C TYR A 588 10.11 11.01 -24.07
N ASN A 589 9.58 9.78 -24.05
CA ASN A 589 8.90 9.13 -25.16
C ASN A 589 7.55 8.58 -24.71
N ILE A 590 6.47 8.96 -25.37
CA ILE A 590 5.14 8.40 -25.15
C ILE A 590 4.71 7.71 -26.45
N GLU A 591 4.80 6.38 -26.47
CA GLU A 591 4.66 5.59 -27.70
C GLU A 591 3.75 4.37 -27.54
N ASN A 592 2.92 4.08 -28.55
CA ASN A 592 2.10 2.86 -28.63
C ASN A 592 1.18 2.67 -27.41
N ASN A 593 0.76 3.75 -26.76
CA ASN A 593 -0.17 3.67 -25.65
C ASN A 593 -1.61 3.80 -26.14
N ARG A 594 -2.52 3.18 -25.39
CA ARG A 594 -3.95 3.31 -25.59
C ARG A 594 -4.57 4.06 -24.42
N PHE A 595 -5.29 5.13 -24.72
CA PHE A 595 -6.02 5.95 -23.75
C PHE A 595 -7.51 5.77 -23.99
N ARG A 596 -8.31 5.52 -22.93
CA ARG A 596 -9.77 5.41 -23.05
C ARG A 596 -10.52 6.03 -21.89
N ASN A 597 -11.54 6.85 -22.16
CA ASN A 597 -12.42 7.39 -21.11
C ASN A 597 -11.64 8.14 -20.01
N ILE A 598 -10.78 9.08 -20.44
CA ILE A 598 -9.98 9.92 -19.55
C ILE A 598 -10.30 11.38 -19.89
N PRO A 599 -10.62 12.26 -18.91
CA PRO A 599 -10.89 13.66 -19.20
C PRO A 599 -9.74 14.34 -19.97
N LEU A 600 -8.50 14.17 -19.50
CA LEU A 600 -7.30 14.69 -20.16
C LEU A 600 -6.21 13.62 -20.24
N ALA A 601 -5.92 13.12 -21.44
CA ALA A 601 -5.10 11.91 -21.60
C ALA A 601 -3.59 12.16 -21.40
N VAL A 602 -3.02 13.20 -22.01
CA VAL A 602 -1.60 13.55 -21.86
C VAL A 602 -1.44 15.04 -21.57
N VAL A 603 -0.61 15.37 -20.57
CA VAL A 603 -0.20 16.74 -20.24
C VAL A 603 1.31 16.84 -20.35
N SER A 604 1.79 17.77 -21.17
CA SER A 604 3.18 18.22 -21.19
C SER A 604 3.21 19.67 -20.71
N ASP A 605 3.71 19.87 -19.50
CA ASP A 605 3.75 21.18 -18.86
C ASP A 605 5.19 21.58 -18.53
N ALA A 606 5.69 22.59 -19.25
CA ALA A 606 7.06 23.09 -19.14
C ALA A 606 8.14 22.01 -19.35
N SER A 607 8.00 21.13 -20.36
CA SER A 607 8.98 20.06 -20.64
C SER A 607 10.38 20.57 -21.03
N GLY A 608 10.49 21.84 -21.39
CA GLY A 608 11.73 22.48 -21.83
C GLY A 608 12.07 22.20 -23.29
N ALA A 609 13.37 22.25 -23.60
CA ALA A 609 13.91 22.19 -24.95
C ALA A 609 14.49 20.80 -25.31
N ASP A 610 14.16 19.76 -24.55
CA ASP A 610 14.52 18.40 -24.89
C ASP A 610 13.65 17.86 -26.03
N TYR A 611 14.25 17.04 -26.89
CA TYR A 611 13.52 16.42 -28.00
C TYR A 611 12.58 15.34 -27.46
N ASN A 612 11.29 15.68 -27.43
CA ASN A 612 10.25 14.87 -26.83
C ASN A 612 9.23 14.44 -27.88
N LEU A 613 8.79 13.19 -27.76
CA LEU A 613 7.86 12.58 -28.71
C LEU A 613 6.62 12.05 -28.02
N ILE A 614 5.46 12.46 -28.54
CA ILE A 614 4.17 11.85 -28.26
C ILE A 614 3.69 11.25 -29.58
N HIS A 615 3.88 9.95 -29.79
CA HIS A 615 3.58 9.36 -31.09
C HIS A 615 2.98 7.96 -31.07
N CYS A 616 2.27 7.63 -32.15
CA CYS A 616 1.69 6.29 -32.32
C CYS A 616 0.73 5.88 -31.20
N ASN A 617 0.06 6.83 -30.56
CA ASN A 617 -0.90 6.54 -29.50
C ASN A 617 -2.33 6.52 -30.04
N GLN A 618 -3.17 5.67 -29.46
CA GLN A 618 -4.62 5.63 -29.70
C GLN A 618 -5.33 6.35 -28.56
N PHE A 619 -6.17 7.34 -28.90
CA PHE A 619 -7.00 8.04 -27.94
C PHE A 619 -8.48 7.70 -28.20
N ASP A 620 -9.27 7.30 -27.20
CA ASP A 620 -10.70 7.00 -27.37
C ASP A 620 -11.56 7.66 -26.27
N LYS A 621 -12.62 8.39 -26.65
CA LYS A 621 -13.61 8.96 -25.70
C LYS A 621 -12.96 9.87 -24.64
N HIS A 622 -12.46 11.03 -25.07
CA HIS A 622 -11.80 12.00 -24.21
C HIS A 622 -12.40 13.40 -24.33
N GLU A 623 -12.29 14.21 -23.28
CA GLU A 623 -12.54 15.65 -23.43
C GLU A 623 -11.36 16.27 -24.20
N ASN A 624 -10.14 16.07 -23.70
CA ASN A 624 -8.90 16.52 -24.33
C ASN A 624 -7.91 15.36 -24.51
N GLY A 625 -7.31 15.24 -25.70
CA GLY A 625 -6.24 14.29 -25.99
C GLY A 625 -4.91 14.72 -25.37
N ILE A 626 -4.25 15.70 -25.98
CA ILE A 626 -2.95 16.24 -25.52
C ILE A 626 -3.11 17.70 -25.11
N LEU A 627 -2.52 18.09 -23.97
CA LEU A 627 -2.42 19.47 -23.50
C LEU A 627 -0.96 19.90 -23.37
N PHE A 628 -0.61 21.01 -24.02
CA PHE A 628 0.67 21.71 -23.88
C PHE A 628 0.50 23.00 -23.08
N ARG A 629 1.36 23.15 -22.06
CA ARG A 629 1.41 24.32 -21.16
C ARG A 629 2.83 24.83 -21.01
N ASP A 630 2.97 26.15 -20.96
CA ASP A 630 4.25 26.84 -20.85
C ASP A 630 5.30 26.30 -21.87
N MET A 631 6.59 26.17 -21.50
CA MET A 631 7.67 25.93 -22.46
C MET A 631 7.86 24.45 -22.84
N ASN A 632 7.56 24.06 -24.08
CA ASN A 632 7.79 22.71 -24.62
C ASN A 632 8.51 22.73 -25.99
N ASP A 633 9.44 23.68 -26.19
CA ASP A 633 10.03 24.13 -27.46
C ASP A 633 10.47 23.07 -28.48
N GLN A 634 10.77 21.84 -28.06
CA GLN A 634 11.24 20.76 -28.96
C GLN A 634 10.32 19.53 -28.98
N THR A 635 9.13 19.65 -28.39
CA THR A 635 8.15 18.56 -28.36
C THR A 635 7.36 18.47 -29.66
N GLN A 636 7.17 17.24 -30.15
CA GLN A 636 6.31 16.93 -31.28
C GLN A 636 5.24 15.90 -30.94
N PHE A 637 4.11 16.01 -31.63
CA PHE A 637 3.04 15.01 -31.62
C PHE A 637 2.86 14.44 -33.04
N LEU A 638 3.18 13.16 -33.22
CA LEU A 638 3.26 12.52 -34.53
C LEU A 638 2.47 11.21 -34.57
N ASP A 639 1.91 10.82 -35.70
CA ASP A 639 1.36 9.48 -35.94
C ASP A 639 0.26 9.02 -34.93
N ASN A 640 -0.35 9.95 -34.16
CA ASN A 640 -1.38 9.60 -33.17
C ASN A 640 -2.76 9.48 -33.81
N CYS A 641 -3.64 8.67 -33.22
CA CYS A 641 -5.02 8.53 -33.63
C CYS A 641 -5.99 9.28 -32.69
N PHE A 642 -6.72 10.25 -33.23
CA PHE A 642 -7.76 11.01 -32.55
C PHE A 642 -9.12 10.83 -33.26
N PRO A 643 -9.92 9.82 -32.88
CA PRO A 643 -11.24 9.55 -33.46
C PRO A 643 -12.26 10.63 -33.10
N SER A 644 -13.41 10.58 -33.77
CA SER A 644 -14.55 11.50 -33.58
C SER A 644 -15.22 11.46 -32.21
N SER A 645 -14.84 10.48 -31.37
CA SER A 645 -15.29 10.39 -29.98
C SER A 645 -14.59 11.37 -29.03
N ILE A 646 -13.62 12.16 -29.54
CA ILE A 646 -12.85 13.14 -28.76
C ILE A 646 -13.36 14.55 -29.01
N ALA A 647 -13.48 15.34 -27.95
CA ALA A 647 -13.83 16.76 -28.06
C ALA A 647 -12.69 17.61 -28.64
N ILE A 648 -11.51 17.63 -28.02
CA ILE A 648 -10.34 18.33 -28.54
C ILE A 648 -9.15 17.37 -28.66
N GLY A 649 -8.58 17.21 -29.86
CA GLY A 649 -7.43 16.34 -30.08
C GLY A 649 -6.18 16.86 -29.37
N VAL A 650 -5.76 18.07 -29.73
CA VAL A 650 -4.58 18.74 -29.15
C VAL A 650 -4.93 20.16 -28.71
N VAL A 651 -4.50 20.54 -27.51
CA VAL A 651 -4.61 21.89 -26.96
C VAL A 651 -3.22 22.47 -26.72
N ILE A 652 -3.00 23.67 -27.25
CA ILE A 652 -1.83 24.50 -26.95
C ILE A 652 -2.36 25.72 -26.23
N GLU A 653 -2.08 25.83 -24.93
CA GLU A 653 -2.53 26.97 -24.14
C GLU A 653 -1.88 28.28 -24.59
N SER A 654 -2.57 29.39 -24.33
CA SER A 654 -2.05 30.73 -24.60
C SER A 654 -0.69 30.94 -23.92
N GLY A 655 0.34 31.20 -24.72
CA GLY A 655 1.71 31.40 -24.24
C GLY A 655 2.53 30.11 -24.08
N ALA A 656 1.95 28.94 -24.35
CA ALA A 656 2.71 27.70 -24.44
C ALA A 656 3.50 27.63 -25.76
N THR A 657 4.64 26.98 -25.74
CA THR A 657 5.48 26.72 -26.92
C THR A 657 5.59 25.23 -27.18
N ILE A 658 5.73 24.88 -28.46
CA ILE A 658 6.03 23.53 -28.96
C ILE A 658 7.05 23.68 -30.10
N ARG A 659 7.54 22.56 -30.67
CA ARG A 659 8.38 22.65 -31.85
C ARG A 659 7.67 23.36 -33.00
N SER A 660 8.38 24.32 -33.60
CA SER A 660 7.90 25.16 -34.70
C SER A 660 7.51 24.39 -35.96
N GLU A 661 8.01 23.16 -36.11
CA GLU A 661 7.69 22.23 -37.19
C GLU A 661 7.18 20.92 -36.58
N GLN A 662 5.91 20.59 -36.84
CA GLN A 662 5.31 19.29 -36.54
C GLN A 662 5.43 18.40 -37.77
N GLY A 663 6.40 17.48 -37.73
CA GLY A 663 6.93 16.80 -38.91
C GLY A 663 7.65 17.74 -39.88
N ASP A 664 8.11 17.20 -41.00
CA ASP A 664 8.76 17.93 -42.08
C ASP A 664 8.45 17.32 -43.47
N HIS A 665 9.18 17.74 -44.51
CA HIS A 665 9.03 17.21 -45.87
C HIS A 665 9.46 15.75 -46.03
N SER A 666 10.27 15.22 -45.12
CA SER A 666 10.78 13.84 -45.09
C SER A 666 9.90 12.92 -44.26
N ARG A 667 9.44 13.37 -43.09
CA ARG A 667 8.55 12.68 -42.16
C ARG A 667 7.44 13.63 -41.71
N VAL A 668 6.29 13.50 -42.36
CA VAL A 668 5.08 14.25 -41.98
C VAL A 668 4.60 13.91 -40.57
N ALA A 669 3.86 14.83 -39.94
CA ALA A 669 3.26 14.59 -38.63
C ALA A 669 2.25 13.44 -38.63
N ASN A 670 1.47 13.30 -39.70
CA ASN A 670 0.63 12.12 -39.97
C ASN A 670 -0.32 11.68 -38.83
N ASN A 671 -0.71 12.60 -37.93
CA ASN A 671 -1.78 12.32 -36.96
C ASN A 671 -3.11 12.17 -37.68
N CYS A 672 -3.94 11.27 -37.17
CA CYS A 672 -5.30 11.06 -37.63
C CYS A 672 -6.28 11.89 -36.82
N LEU A 673 -6.87 12.93 -37.43
CA LEU A 673 -7.59 13.97 -36.71
C LEU A 673 -9.07 14.01 -37.11
N GLN A 674 -9.92 13.35 -36.32
CA GLN A 674 -11.37 13.28 -36.53
C GLN A 674 -12.15 13.94 -35.38
N SER A 675 -11.48 14.55 -34.40
CA SER A 675 -12.08 15.18 -33.22
C SER A 675 -13.00 16.36 -33.57
N LEU A 676 -13.84 16.81 -32.63
CA LEU A 676 -14.69 18.00 -32.83
C LEU A 676 -13.86 19.26 -33.11
N VAL A 677 -12.73 19.36 -32.42
CA VAL A 677 -11.66 20.33 -32.64
C VAL A 677 -10.35 19.56 -32.73
N ASP A 678 -9.71 19.56 -33.90
CA ASP A 678 -8.48 18.79 -34.11
C ASP A 678 -7.33 19.34 -33.26
N ILE A 679 -7.03 20.62 -33.46
CA ILE A 679 -5.96 21.35 -32.79
C ILE A 679 -6.52 22.69 -32.35
N HIS A 680 -6.62 22.91 -31.05
CA HIS A 680 -6.93 24.20 -30.47
C HIS A 680 -5.65 24.93 -30.10
N ALA A 681 -5.38 26.01 -30.81
CA ALA A 681 -4.19 26.81 -30.62
C ALA A 681 -4.58 28.27 -30.93
N SER A 682 -5.11 29.00 -29.95
CA SER A 682 -5.57 30.39 -30.12
C SER A 682 -4.53 31.43 -29.67
N SER A 683 -4.44 32.56 -30.37
CA SER A 683 -3.48 33.66 -30.08
C SER A 683 -3.36 33.97 -28.57
N PRO A 684 -2.16 34.26 -28.02
CA PRO A 684 -0.94 34.74 -28.67
C PRO A 684 0.30 33.83 -28.53
N PHE A 685 0.19 32.50 -28.69
CA PHE A 685 1.38 31.63 -28.78
C PHE A 685 2.10 31.74 -30.14
N THR A 686 3.30 31.19 -30.26
CA THR A 686 4.12 31.22 -31.49
C THR A 686 3.49 30.38 -32.61
N THR A 687 3.39 30.95 -33.81
CA THR A 687 2.88 30.23 -34.99
C THR A 687 3.78 29.05 -35.35
N PHE A 688 3.21 27.90 -35.68
CA PHE A 688 3.97 26.71 -36.11
C PHE A 688 3.47 26.15 -37.45
N ALA A 689 4.31 25.33 -38.09
CA ALA A 689 4.02 24.62 -39.33
C ALA A 689 3.64 23.16 -39.04
N TYR A 690 2.55 22.69 -39.65
CA TYR A 690 2.07 21.32 -39.54
C TYR A 690 2.16 20.61 -40.89
N PHE A 691 3.05 19.63 -41.01
CA PHE A 691 3.28 18.88 -42.24
C PHE A 691 2.38 17.64 -42.29
N CYS A 692 1.56 17.53 -43.32
CA CYS A 692 0.65 16.40 -43.50
C CYS A 692 0.62 15.89 -44.95
N ARG A 693 0.08 14.68 -45.13
CA ARG A 693 -0.14 14.12 -46.47
C ARG A 693 -1.35 14.78 -47.12
N GLN A 694 -1.36 14.79 -48.45
CA GLN A 694 -2.57 15.15 -49.20
C GLN A 694 -3.77 14.26 -48.85
N GLN A 695 -3.51 12.97 -48.61
CA GLN A 695 -4.48 12.01 -48.07
C GLN A 695 -3.87 11.36 -46.82
N PRO A 696 -4.31 11.72 -45.61
CA PRO A 696 -3.84 11.09 -44.39
C PRO A 696 -4.28 9.62 -44.34
N THR A 697 -3.48 8.80 -43.65
CA THR A 697 -3.72 7.36 -43.55
C THR A 697 -3.87 6.99 -42.08
N ALA A 698 -4.93 6.25 -41.76
CA ALA A 698 -5.21 5.72 -40.41
C ALA A 698 -4.32 4.50 -40.09
N ILE A 699 -2.99 4.67 -40.14
CA ILE A 699 -2.03 3.55 -40.01
C ILE A 699 -2.07 2.94 -38.60
N TYR A 700 -2.24 3.79 -37.59
CA TYR A 700 -2.13 3.43 -36.17
C TYR A 700 -3.46 3.53 -35.42
N CYS A 701 -4.54 3.75 -36.17
CA CYS A 701 -5.88 3.73 -35.62
C CYS A 701 -6.42 2.31 -35.52
N ASP A 702 -7.30 2.07 -34.55
CA ASP A 702 -8.10 0.85 -34.53
C ASP A 702 -8.86 0.67 -35.87
N ALA A 703 -9.09 -0.58 -36.29
CA ALA A 703 -9.68 -0.91 -37.60
C ALA A 703 -11.08 -0.31 -37.85
N GLN A 704 -11.72 0.25 -36.83
CA GLN A 704 -13.01 0.94 -36.93
C GLN A 704 -12.86 2.42 -37.30
N ASP A 705 -11.68 3.00 -37.10
CA ASP A 705 -11.35 4.43 -37.29
C ASP A 705 -10.57 4.65 -38.60
N VAL A 706 -11.11 4.15 -39.72
CA VAL A 706 -10.41 4.15 -41.03
C VAL A 706 -10.37 5.50 -41.76
N ASN A 707 -11.15 6.49 -41.31
CA ASN A 707 -11.36 7.75 -42.03
C ASN A 707 -10.47 8.88 -41.49
N CYS A 708 -9.26 8.99 -42.02
CA CYS A 708 -8.28 9.96 -41.56
C CYS A 708 -8.41 11.32 -42.25
N GLU A 709 -8.50 12.41 -41.47
CA GLU A 709 -8.65 13.79 -42.00
C GLU A 709 -7.42 14.67 -41.69
N THR A 710 -7.24 15.71 -42.51
CA THR A 710 -6.26 16.78 -42.22
C THR A 710 -6.85 17.80 -41.24
N PRO A 711 -6.04 18.43 -40.39
CA PRO A 711 -6.54 19.44 -39.47
C PRO A 711 -7.21 20.62 -40.20
N THR A 712 -8.24 21.20 -39.57
CA THR A 712 -9.03 22.33 -40.11
C THR A 712 -9.04 23.52 -39.14
N ASN A 713 -9.59 24.66 -39.58
CA ASN A 713 -9.74 25.89 -38.79
C ASN A 713 -8.37 26.47 -38.38
N ASN A 714 -7.48 26.59 -39.36
CA ASN A 714 -6.09 27.04 -39.21
C ASN A 714 -5.80 28.19 -40.19
N LEU A 715 -4.63 28.80 -40.10
CA LEU A 715 -4.33 29.98 -40.92
C LEU A 715 -4.30 29.68 -42.43
N SER A 716 -4.02 28.43 -42.84
CA SER A 716 -4.05 28.04 -44.25
C SER A 716 -5.45 27.96 -44.85
N ASP A 717 -6.50 27.81 -44.03
CA ASP A 717 -7.91 27.77 -44.48
C ASP A 717 -8.74 28.99 -44.02
N GLY A 718 -8.07 30.02 -43.48
CA GLY A 718 -8.70 31.25 -42.98
C GLY A 718 -9.32 31.12 -41.59
N GLY A 719 -9.07 30.01 -40.90
CA GLY A 719 -9.48 29.78 -39.52
C GLY A 719 -8.66 30.56 -38.48
N PHE A 720 -9.00 30.36 -37.20
CA PHE A 720 -8.46 31.16 -36.09
C PHE A 720 -7.29 30.52 -35.35
N ASN A 721 -7.05 29.21 -35.54
CA ASN A 721 -5.94 28.57 -34.84
C ASN A 721 -4.60 28.94 -35.51
N ASN A 722 -3.63 29.35 -34.69
CA ASN A 722 -2.40 30.00 -35.14
C ASN A 722 -1.33 28.97 -35.57
N TYR A 723 -1.62 28.24 -36.64
CA TYR A 723 -0.67 27.36 -37.34
C TYR A 723 -0.98 27.28 -38.84
N TYR A 724 0.02 26.91 -39.64
CA TYR A 724 -0.13 26.69 -41.08
C TYR A 724 -0.03 25.20 -41.41
N VAL A 725 -0.95 24.71 -42.24
CA VAL A 725 -0.92 23.35 -42.76
C VAL A 725 -0.15 23.31 -44.09
N HIS A 726 0.86 22.44 -44.17
CA HIS A 726 1.66 22.17 -45.37
C HIS A 726 1.39 20.74 -45.86
N LYS A 727 0.83 20.61 -47.06
CA LYS A 727 0.53 19.30 -47.68
C LYS A 727 1.70 18.83 -48.55
N THR A 728 2.17 17.60 -48.35
CA THR A 728 3.27 16.98 -49.12
C THR A 728 2.88 15.60 -49.68
N ASN A 729 3.65 15.12 -50.67
CA ASN A 729 3.56 13.78 -51.27
C ASN A 729 4.53 12.78 -50.60
N ALA A 730 5.03 13.09 -49.39
CA ALA A 730 5.99 12.26 -48.67
C ALA A 730 5.49 10.80 -48.54
N LYS A 731 6.38 9.84 -48.82
CA LYS A 731 6.08 8.41 -48.70
C LYS A 731 6.03 7.99 -47.24
N SER A 732 5.21 6.99 -46.92
CA SER A 732 5.08 6.43 -45.57
C SER A 732 6.39 5.83 -45.08
N SER A 733 6.89 6.24 -43.91
CA SER A 733 7.46 5.24 -43.01
C SER A 733 6.29 4.42 -42.45
N THR A 734 6.40 3.10 -42.47
CA THR A 734 5.36 2.18 -41.99
C THR A 734 5.63 1.69 -40.56
N ALA A 735 6.64 2.26 -39.88
CA ALA A 735 7.12 1.78 -38.61
C ALA A 735 7.05 2.89 -37.54
N CYS A 736 6.24 2.67 -36.49
CA CYS A 736 6.36 3.43 -35.24
C CYS A 736 7.73 3.23 -34.59
N SER A 737 8.35 2.07 -34.85
CA SER A 737 9.61 1.63 -34.26
C SER A 737 10.87 2.25 -34.84
N SER A 738 10.77 3.06 -35.91
CA SER A 738 11.91 3.86 -36.35
C SER A 738 11.91 5.17 -35.57
N ASN A 739 12.69 5.24 -34.49
CA ASN A 739 13.15 6.48 -33.86
C ASN A 739 13.92 7.31 -34.90
N VAL A 740 13.23 7.89 -35.87
CA VAL A 740 13.81 8.83 -36.81
C VAL A 740 13.56 10.19 -36.21
N GLU A 741 14.51 10.63 -35.39
CA GLU A 741 14.85 12.04 -35.10
C GLU A 741 15.87 12.20 -33.98
N ASP A 742 16.49 11.12 -33.49
CA ASP A 742 17.92 11.25 -33.23
C ASP A 742 18.54 11.48 -34.61
N HIS A 743 18.78 12.75 -34.99
CA HIS A 743 19.74 13.15 -36.02
C HIS A 743 21.17 12.77 -35.55
N PHE A 744 21.31 11.55 -35.02
CA PHE A 744 22.51 10.96 -34.54
C PHE A 744 23.22 10.42 -35.78
N ASN A 745 24.20 11.18 -36.24
CA ASN A 745 25.26 10.59 -37.05
C ASN A 745 26.27 9.99 -36.07
N PRO A 746 26.24 8.66 -35.80
CA PRO A 746 27.21 8.01 -34.89
C PRO A 746 28.66 8.22 -35.30
N ASN A 747 28.91 8.64 -36.54
CA ASN A 747 30.24 8.83 -37.09
C ASN A 747 30.79 10.25 -36.85
N LEU A 748 29.99 11.20 -36.34
CA LEU A 748 30.49 12.54 -35.99
C LEU A 748 30.98 12.54 -34.54
N SER A 749 32.22 12.97 -34.32
CA SER A 749 32.77 13.17 -32.99
C SER A 749 32.21 14.45 -32.33
N ILE A 750 32.28 14.50 -31.00
CA ILE A 750 31.96 15.72 -30.22
C ILE A 750 32.79 16.91 -30.71
N GLN A 751 34.07 16.69 -31.05
CA GLN A 751 34.95 17.74 -31.55
C GLN A 751 34.50 18.29 -32.91
N GLU A 752 34.14 17.42 -33.85
CA GLU A 752 33.60 17.82 -35.15
C GLU A 752 32.29 18.58 -35.01
N SER A 753 31.40 18.13 -34.13
CA SER A 753 30.11 18.78 -33.84
C SER A 753 30.30 20.19 -33.26
N ARG A 754 31.30 20.36 -32.36
CA ARG A 754 31.67 21.70 -31.84
C ARG A 754 32.21 22.61 -32.93
N ILE A 755 33.04 22.10 -33.84
CA ILE A 755 33.56 22.88 -34.97
C ILE A 755 32.41 23.33 -35.87
N LYS A 756 31.47 22.43 -36.19
CA LYS A 756 30.27 22.74 -36.99
C LYS A 756 29.42 23.82 -36.34
N LEU A 757 29.10 23.68 -35.05
CA LEU A 757 28.34 24.69 -34.31
C LEU A 757 29.06 26.04 -34.25
N LYS A 758 30.38 26.03 -34.02
CA LYS A 758 31.18 27.25 -34.01
C LYS A 758 31.16 27.94 -35.37
N PHE A 759 31.36 27.17 -36.44
CA PHE A 759 31.35 27.70 -37.80
C PHE A 759 30.00 28.34 -38.14
N ALA A 760 28.88 27.69 -37.82
CA ALA A 760 27.55 28.25 -38.01
C ALA A 760 27.34 29.54 -37.21
N LYS A 761 27.81 29.59 -35.95
CA LYS A 761 27.75 30.80 -35.10
C LYS A 761 28.61 31.95 -35.67
N ASP A 762 29.80 31.64 -36.16
CA ASP A 762 30.71 32.63 -36.77
C ASP A 762 30.10 33.22 -38.05
N LEU A 763 29.40 32.41 -38.86
CA LEU A 763 28.65 32.89 -40.02
C LEU A 763 27.45 33.75 -39.62
N LEU A 764 26.67 33.31 -38.63
CA LEU A 764 25.52 34.08 -38.13
C LEU A 764 25.98 35.42 -37.52
N ALA A 765 27.14 35.49 -36.89
CA ALA A 765 27.69 36.74 -36.37
C ALA A 765 28.01 37.76 -37.48
N ILE A 766 28.24 37.31 -38.72
CA ILE A 766 28.46 38.17 -39.89
C ILE A 766 27.13 38.71 -40.43
N ASP A 767 26.07 37.89 -40.37
CA ASP A 767 24.71 38.25 -40.84
C ASP A 767 23.63 37.82 -39.81
N PRO A 768 23.46 38.60 -38.72
CA PRO A 768 22.64 38.18 -37.58
C PRO A 768 21.15 38.01 -37.87
N ASP A 769 20.65 38.69 -38.91
CA ASP A 769 19.23 38.67 -39.29
C ASP A 769 18.89 37.51 -40.25
N ASN A 770 19.88 36.69 -40.61
CA ASN A 770 19.71 35.58 -41.53
C ASN A 770 19.00 34.39 -40.87
N THR A 771 17.73 34.21 -41.17
CA THR A 771 16.87 33.16 -40.60
C THR A 771 17.36 31.74 -40.93
N ASP A 772 18.00 31.53 -42.08
CA ASP A 772 18.52 30.21 -42.46
C ASP A 772 19.76 29.85 -41.62
N LEU A 773 20.66 30.81 -41.39
CA LEU A 773 21.81 30.63 -40.50
C LEU A 773 21.39 30.46 -39.04
N GLN A 774 20.33 31.16 -38.59
CA GLN A 774 19.75 30.95 -37.26
C GLN A 774 19.28 29.49 -37.09
N LYS A 775 18.53 28.97 -38.08
CA LYS A 775 18.10 27.55 -38.10
C LYS A 775 19.29 26.59 -38.15
N GLU A 776 20.34 26.90 -38.91
CA GLU A 776 21.55 26.07 -38.97
C GLU A 776 22.29 26.00 -37.63
N VAL A 777 22.38 27.12 -36.90
CA VAL A 777 22.95 27.16 -35.54
C VAL A 777 22.14 26.32 -34.57
N GLU A 778 20.81 26.40 -34.61
CA GLU A 778 19.91 25.60 -33.77
C GLU A 778 20.08 24.10 -34.04
N LEU A 779 20.10 23.70 -35.32
CA LEU A 779 20.29 22.30 -35.72
C LEU A 779 21.67 21.77 -35.30
N ALA A 780 22.74 22.55 -35.50
CA ALA A 780 24.09 22.16 -35.07
C ALA A 780 24.20 22.05 -33.54
N ALA A 781 23.48 22.88 -32.78
CA ALA A 781 23.44 22.81 -31.33
C ALA A 781 22.67 21.56 -30.85
N ALA A 782 21.54 21.24 -31.47
CA ALA A 782 20.76 20.04 -31.17
C ALA A 782 21.53 18.75 -31.46
N GLU A 783 22.28 18.70 -32.57
CA GLU A 783 23.15 17.58 -32.94
C GLU A 783 24.26 17.37 -31.88
N LEU A 784 24.94 18.45 -31.48
CA LEU A 784 25.96 18.39 -30.43
C LEU A 784 25.38 17.91 -29.09
N ASN A 785 24.22 18.45 -28.68
CA ASN A 785 23.57 18.05 -27.43
C ASN A 785 23.19 16.57 -27.43
N SER A 786 22.70 16.05 -28.55
CA SER A 786 22.30 14.64 -28.68
C SER A 786 23.50 13.70 -28.56
N ILE A 787 24.63 14.04 -29.20
CA ILE A 787 25.88 13.27 -29.09
C ILE A 787 26.42 13.33 -27.65
N LEU A 788 26.39 14.51 -27.02
CA LEU A 788 26.80 14.66 -25.62
C LEU A 788 25.95 13.80 -24.69
N LYS A 789 24.61 13.80 -24.83
CA LYS A 789 23.71 12.94 -24.04
C LYS A 789 24.08 11.47 -24.19
N PHE A 790 24.21 10.99 -25.43
CA PHE A 790 24.53 9.59 -25.69
C PHE A 790 25.87 9.19 -25.05
N THR A 791 26.92 9.97 -25.28
CA THR A 791 28.25 9.70 -24.71
C THR A 791 28.24 9.74 -23.18
N ILE A 792 27.64 10.76 -22.59
CA ILE A 792 27.61 10.95 -21.13
C ILE A 792 26.75 9.87 -20.45
N HIS A 793 25.62 9.49 -21.03
CA HIS A 793 24.75 8.44 -20.50
C HIS A 793 25.48 7.10 -20.43
N ASN A 794 26.22 6.73 -21.48
CA ASN A 794 27.03 5.50 -21.50
C ASN A 794 28.14 5.50 -20.43
N LEU A 795 28.71 6.67 -20.10
CA LEU A 795 29.71 6.78 -19.04
C LEU A 795 29.08 6.74 -17.64
N VAL A 796 27.94 7.41 -17.46
CA VAL A 796 27.18 7.43 -16.21
C VAL A 796 26.70 6.03 -15.81
N THR A 797 26.22 5.23 -16.77
CA THR A 797 25.73 3.86 -16.50
C THR A 797 26.81 2.91 -15.98
N ILE A 798 28.08 3.19 -16.26
CA ILE A 798 29.24 2.46 -15.71
C ILE A 798 29.93 3.20 -14.54
N ASN A 799 29.29 4.25 -14.00
CA ASN A 799 29.82 5.12 -12.93
C ASN A 799 31.11 5.88 -13.28
N ALA A 800 31.40 6.13 -14.57
CA ALA A 800 32.58 6.86 -15.05
C ALA A 800 32.34 8.38 -15.09
N TYR A 801 31.97 8.99 -13.95
CA TYR A 801 31.56 10.39 -13.88
C TYR A 801 32.69 11.39 -14.18
N GLU A 802 33.93 11.11 -13.78
CA GLU A 802 35.08 11.99 -14.06
C GLU A 802 35.43 12.03 -15.54
N GLU A 803 35.31 10.89 -16.24
CA GLU A 803 35.48 10.82 -17.70
C GLU A 803 34.38 11.59 -18.41
N ALA A 804 33.13 11.49 -17.93
CA ALA A 804 32.00 12.23 -18.49
C ALA A 804 32.22 13.76 -18.40
N LEU A 805 32.82 14.26 -17.31
CA LEU A 805 33.14 15.68 -17.14
C LEU A 805 34.13 16.21 -18.19
N GLN A 806 35.01 15.35 -18.73
CA GLN A 806 36.02 15.78 -19.73
C GLN A 806 35.39 16.21 -21.07
N PHE A 807 34.15 15.77 -21.34
CA PHE A 807 33.43 16.13 -22.57
C PHE A 807 32.66 17.45 -22.48
N LEU A 808 32.49 17.99 -21.26
CA LEU A 808 31.68 19.19 -21.00
C LEU A 808 32.53 20.45 -20.90
N ILE A 809 32.03 21.54 -21.48
CA ILE A 809 32.57 22.89 -21.35
C ILE A 809 31.44 23.79 -20.81
N PRO A 810 31.23 23.87 -19.48
CA PRO A 810 30.05 24.51 -18.87
C PRO A 810 29.78 25.95 -19.33
N GLY A 811 30.82 26.69 -19.71
CA GLY A 811 30.69 28.07 -20.22
C GLY A 811 30.20 28.19 -21.68
N GLN A 812 30.03 27.09 -22.42
CA GLN A 812 29.60 27.13 -23.84
C GLN A 812 28.09 27.05 -24.04
N SER A 813 27.36 26.38 -23.14
CA SER A 813 25.90 26.29 -23.20
C SER A 813 25.29 25.99 -21.82
N ILE A 814 24.04 26.42 -21.62
CA ILE A 814 23.27 26.13 -20.41
C ILE A 814 23.09 24.61 -20.25
N PHE A 815 22.90 23.89 -21.35
CA PHE A 815 22.76 22.44 -21.36
C PHE A 815 23.98 21.74 -20.73
N GLU A 816 25.18 22.07 -21.21
CA GLU A 816 26.43 21.53 -20.67
C GLU A 816 26.67 21.93 -19.20
N LEU A 817 26.29 23.16 -18.83
CA LEU A 817 26.38 23.63 -17.45
C LEU A 817 25.50 22.78 -16.51
N LYS A 818 24.23 22.56 -16.87
CA LYS A 818 23.32 21.74 -16.06
C LYS A 818 23.85 20.32 -15.91
N LEU A 819 24.35 19.74 -17.01
CA LEU A 819 24.96 18.41 -16.97
C LEU A 819 26.14 18.32 -16.00
N ALA A 820 27.05 19.31 -16.07
CA ALA A 820 28.23 19.38 -15.21
C ALA A 820 27.86 19.55 -13.73
N VAL A 821 26.85 20.39 -13.41
CA VAL A 821 26.34 20.52 -12.03
C VAL A 821 25.87 19.17 -11.51
N GLY A 822 25.04 18.44 -12.27
CA GLY A 822 24.58 17.11 -11.87
C GLY A 822 25.73 16.11 -11.69
N LEU A 823 26.74 16.10 -12.56
CA LEU A 823 27.91 15.22 -12.43
C LEU A 823 28.74 15.56 -11.18
N HIS A 824 28.91 16.85 -10.86
CA HIS A 824 29.57 17.26 -9.63
C HIS A 824 28.78 16.88 -8.37
N LEU A 825 27.44 16.91 -8.42
CA LEU A 825 26.59 16.41 -7.33
C LEU A 825 26.75 14.90 -7.13
N MET A 826 26.81 14.12 -8.23
CA MET A 826 27.06 12.67 -8.18
C MET A 826 28.44 12.36 -7.55
N LEU A 827 29.47 13.12 -7.92
CA LEU A 827 30.84 13.01 -7.41
C LEU A 827 31.04 13.57 -5.98
N GLN A 828 30.01 14.15 -5.36
CA GLN A 828 30.13 14.88 -4.08
C GLN A 828 31.11 16.08 -4.14
N ASN A 829 31.36 16.62 -5.34
CA ASN A 829 32.19 17.81 -5.58
C ASN A 829 31.38 19.10 -5.34
N LEU A 830 30.84 19.24 -4.13
CA LEU A 830 29.84 20.26 -3.78
C LEU A 830 30.32 21.70 -4.00
N ASN A 831 31.59 21.99 -3.71
CA ASN A 831 32.15 23.33 -3.92
C ASN A 831 32.21 23.69 -5.41
N LYS A 832 32.49 22.71 -6.28
CA LYS A 832 32.54 22.95 -7.72
C LYS A 832 31.13 23.11 -8.31
N ALA A 833 30.17 22.32 -7.83
CA ALA A 833 28.77 22.52 -8.17
C ALA A 833 28.29 23.92 -7.76
N GLU A 834 28.60 24.37 -6.55
CA GLU A 834 28.26 25.71 -6.05
C GLU A 834 28.92 26.82 -6.88
N GLU A 835 30.21 26.69 -7.23
CA GLU A 835 30.91 27.64 -8.09
C GLU A 835 30.22 27.81 -9.46
N LEU A 836 29.85 26.69 -10.09
CA LEU A 836 29.14 26.71 -11.38
C LEU A 836 27.75 27.36 -11.27
N LEU A 837 27.03 27.10 -10.17
CA LEU A 837 25.70 27.66 -9.92
C LEU A 837 25.75 29.17 -9.66
N VAL A 838 26.71 29.64 -8.87
CA VAL A 838 26.89 31.07 -8.58
C VAL A 838 27.27 31.86 -9.83
N ALA A 839 28.00 31.23 -10.77
CA ALA A 839 28.35 31.82 -12.05
C ALA A 839 27.17 31.97 -13.03
N ILE A 840 26.01 31.34 -12.76
CA ILE A 840 24.81 31.52 -13.58
C ILE A 840 24.30 32.96 -13.42
N PRO A 841 24.15 33.72 -14.52
CA PRO A 841 23.68 35.09 -14.46
C PRO A 841 22.17 35.15 -14.25
N ASP A 842 21.71 36.11 -13.43
CA ASP A 842 20.29 36.27 -13.07
C ASP A 842 19.50 37.00 -14.19
N THR A 843 19.47 36.40 -15.38
CA THR A 843 18.97 37.01 -16.62
C THR A 843 17.62 36.48 -17.09
N SER A 844 17.16 35.35 -16.53
CA SER A 844 15.84 34.78 -16.84
C SER A 844 15.26 34.00 -15.66
N GLU A 845 13.93 33.87 -15.62
CA GLU A 845 13.23 33.07 -14.60
C GLU A 845 13.70 31.62 -14.60
N CYS A 846 13.96 31.03 -15.77
CA CYS A 846 14.44 29.65 -15.89
C CYS A 846 15.80 29.46 -15.21
N LEU A 847 16.76 30.33 -15.52
CA LEU A 847 18.11 30.28 -14.93
C LEU A 847 18.07 30.50 -13.42
N ASN A 848 17.26 31.45 -12.94
CA ASN A 848 17.08 31.69 -11.52
C ASN A 848 16.49 30.45 -10.82
N THR A 849 15.46 29.85 -11.42
CA THR A 849 14.80 28.67 -10.85
C THR A 849 15.77 27.50 -10.70
N PHE A 850 16.56 27.20 -11.74
CA PHE A 850 17.60 26.18 -11.68
C PHE A 850 18.67 26.52 -10.65
N LYS A 851 19.20 27.74 -10.68
CA LYS A 851 20.28 28.19 -9.78
C LYS A 851 19.87 28.02 -8.32
N TYR A 852 18.74 28.56 -7.91
CA TYR A 852 18.32 28.56 -6.51
C TYR A 852 17.84 27.18 -6.02
N SER A 853 17.15 26.39 -6.86
CA SER A 853 16.78 25.03 -6.48
C SER A 853 18.01 24.15 -6.28
N GLN A 854 19.02 24.26 -7.15
CA GLN A 854 20.24 23.47 -7.05
C GLN A 854 21.21 23.98 -5.97
N LEU A 855 21.24 25.28 -5.64
CA LEU A 855 21.97 25.77 -4.46
C LEU A 855 21.41 25.17 -3.16
N LEU A 856 20.08 25.07 -3.04
CA LEU A 856 19.45 24.36 -1.92
C LEU A 856 19.75 22.85 -1.94
N ASN A 857 19.83 22.26 -3.13
CA ASN A 857 20.24 20.86 -3.28
C ASN A 857 21.70 20.61 -2.82
N VAL A 858 22.63 21.52 -3.16
CA VAL A 858 24.02 21.48 -2.67
C VAL A 858 24.05 21.62 -1.15
N LYS A 859 23.31 22.57 -0.59
CA LYS A 859 23.19 22.76 0.86
C LYS A 859 22.69 21.49 1.54
N ARG A 860 21.60 20.90 1.04
CA ARG A 860 21.05 19.60 1.49
C ARG A 860 22.13 18.53 1.58
N LYS A 861 22.92 18.37 0.52
CA LYS A 861 23.98 17.35 0.45
C LYS A 861 25.11 17.63 1.44
N ARG A 862 25.50 18.90 1.62
CA ARG A 862 26.53 19.32 2.57
C ARG A 862 26.13 19.07 4.02
N GLU A 863 24.88 19.35 4.36
CA GLU A 863 24.35 19.20 5.72
C GLU A 863 23.83 17.78 6.02
N GLN A 864 23.87 16.89 5.02
CA GLN A 864 23.32 15.53 5.08
C GLN A 864 21.90 15.49 5.65
N TRP A 865 21.16 16.56 5.37
CA TRP A 865 19.83 16.87 5.86
C TRP A 865 19.42 16.28 7.23
N ASN A 866 20.26 16.46 8.25
CA ASN A 866 19.87 16.15 9.64
C ASN A 866 18.94 17.21 10.25
N SER A 867 18.71 18.34 9.58
CA SER A 867 17.89 19.47 10.04
C SER A 867 16.93 19.95 8.95
N ASN A 868 15.61 19.87 9.17
CA ASN A 868 14.56 20.30 8.24
C ASN A 868 14.86 21.64 7.54
N LEU A 869 14.41 21.79 6.27
CA LEU A 869 14.37 23.12 5.62
C LEU A 869 13.77 24.13 6.60
N ASN A 870 14.41 25.27 6.78
CA ASN A 870 13.76 26.34 7.51
C ASN A 870 12.56 26.87 6.71
N GLU A 871 11.62 27.52 7.39
CA GLU A 871 10.36 27.97 6.77
C GLU A 871 10.59 28.89 5.55
N LEU A 872 11.65 29.72 5.59
CA LEU A 872 11.98 30.60 4.48
C LEU A 872 12.44 29.81 3.25
N GLU A 873 13.30 28.81 3.44
CA GLU A 873 13.78 27.96 2.34
C GLU A 873 12.67 27.10 1.77
N ARG A 874 11.76 26.60 2.62
CA ARG A 874 10.55 25.91 2.18
C ARG A 874 9.69 26.83 1.31
N GLN A 875 9.47 28.07 1.73
CA GLN A 875 8.70 29.04 0.95
C GLN A 875 9.39 29.39 -0.37
N VAL A 876 10.72 29.47 -0.40
CA VAL A 876 11.48 29.63 -1.64
C VAL A 876 11.20 28.46 -2.58
N LEU A 877 11.30 27.22 -2.13
CA LEU A 877 11.00 26.05 -2.97
C LEU A 877 9.55 26.04 -3.46
N ILE A 878 8.58 26.40 -2.61
CA ILE A 878 7.16 26.52 -3.00
C ILE A 878 7.00 27.57 -4.10
N ASN A 879 7.65 28.73 -3.98
CA ASN A 879 7.58 29.76 -5.01
C ASN A 879 8.21 29.29 -6.33
N LEU A 880 9.37 28.64 -6.26
CA LEU A 880 10.05 28.08 -7.43
C LEU A 880 9.23 26.97 -8.11
N ALA A 881 8.60 26.10 -7.34
CA ALA A 881 7.76 25.00 -7.82
C ALA A 881 6.51 25.48 -8.59
N ASN A 882 6.10 26.74 -8.41
CA ASN A 882 4.95 27.35 -9.07
C ASN A 882 5.33 28.31 -10.21
N THR A 883 6.61 28.40 -10.59
CA THR A 883 7.06 29.18 -11.75
C THR A 883 6.63 28.54 -13.08
N LYS A 884 6.81 29.25 -14.19
CA LYS A 884 6.61 28.71 -15.54
C LYS A 884 7.86 28.00 -16.08
N SER A 885 8.96 28.03 -15.32
CA SER A 885 10.23 27.42 -15.68
C SER A 885 10.13 25.90 -15.81
N PRO A 886 10.80 25.27 -16.80
CA PRO A 886 10.99 23.83 -16.82
C PRO A 886 11.70 23.33 -15.56
N ASP A 887 12.61 24.13 -15.00
CA ASP A 887 13.42 23.73 -13.84
C ASP A 887 12.65 23.74 -12.51
N ARG A 888 11.34 24.04 -12.52
CA ARG A 888 10.47 23.97 -11.33
C ARG A 888 10.34 22.56 -10.76
N SER A 889 10.50 21.54 -11.61
CA SER A 889 10.46 20.12 -11.21
C SER A 889 11.50 19.80 -10.12
N TYR A 890 12.68 20.42 -10.17
CA TYR A 890 13.71 20.25 -9.14
C TYR A 890 13.26 20.78 -7.77
N ALA A 891 12.52 21.88 -7.73
CA ALA A 891 11.99 22.42 -6.48
C ALA A 891 10.91 21.48 -5.90
N LYS A 892 10.04 20.94 -6.76
CA LYS A 892 9.06 19.92 -6.38
C LYS A 892 9.72 18.65 -5.86
N ALA A 893 10.76 18.17 -6.53
CA ALA A 893 11.50 16.99 -6.10
C ALA A 893 12.14 17.17 -4.72
N LEU A 894 12.69 18.36 -4.43
CA LEU A 894 13.23 18.68 -3.10
C LEU A 894 12.15 18.78 -2.02
N LEU A 895 10.96 19.31 -2.35
CA LEU A 895 9.81 19.33 -1.43
C LEU A 895 9.29 17.92 -1.14
N ALA A 896 9.13 17.09 -2.17
CA ALA A 896 8.70 15.69 -2.06
C ALA A 896 9.69 14.89 -1.20
N LEU A 897 11.00 15.07 -1.43
CA LEU A 897 12.03 14.39 -0.65
C LEU A 897 12.00 14.77 0.83
N GLN A 898 11.75 16.04 1.13
CA GLN A 898 11.75 16.52 2.51
C GLN A 898 10.53 16.09 3.30
N THR A 899 9.37 16.16 2.66
CA THR A 899 8.08 15.93 3.33
C THR A 899 7.69 14.47 3.31
N GLY A 900 8.17 13.70 2.33
CA GLY A 900 7.62 12.39 1.98
C GLY A 900 6.20 12.47 1.42
N GLU A 901 5.73 13.68 1.06
CA GLU A 901 4.38 13.93 0.56
C GLU A 901 4.37 14.12 -0.95
N SER A 902 3.27 13.70 -1.57
CA SER A 902 3.02 13.86 -3.00
C SER A 902 2.97 15.34 -3.40
N GLN A 903 3.60 15.70 -4.51
CA GLN A 903 3.62 17.03 -5.12
C GLN A 903 2.94 17.05 -6.51
N VAL A 904 2.03 16.09 -6.74
CA VAL A 904 1.33 15.89 -8.02
C VAL A 904 0.41 17.08 -8.33
N SER A 905 0.59 17.67 -9.51
CA SER A 905 -0.34 18.64 -10.07
C SER A 905 -1.59 17.97 -10.63
N HIS A 906 -2.70 18.70 -10.64
CA HIS A 906 -3.96 18.26 -11.22
C HIS A 906 -4.43 19.25 -12.28
N TYR A 907 -4.77 18.74 -13.46
CA TYR A 907 -5.18 19.55 -14.60
C TYR A 907 -6.61 19.20 -15.02
N LEU A 908 -7.41 20.22 -15.29
CA LEU A 908 -8.77 20.08 -15.82
C LEU A 908 -8.75 20.20 -17.34
N ALA A 909 -9.66 19.51 -18.01
CA ALA A 909 -9.82 19.64 -19.45
C ALA A 909 -10.30 21.05 -19.83
N THR A 910 -9.80 21.54 -20.96
CA THR A 910 -10.14 22.86 -21.51
C THR A 910 -11.53 22.82 -22.16
N SER A 911 -12.38 23.80 -21.85
CA SER A 911 -13.70 23.92 -22.46
C SER A 911 -13.63 24.25 -23.96
N ILE A 912 -14.50 23.64 -24.77
CA ILE A 912 -14.58 23.83 -26.23
C ILE A 912 -15.05 25.25 -26.58
N PRO A 913 -14.27 26.07 -27.31
CA PRO A 913 -14.77 27.32 -27.88
C PRO A 913 -15.77 27.01 -29.01
N THR A 914 -16.96 27.62 -29.02
CA THR A 914 -17.98 27.40 -30.07
C THR A 914 -17.46 27.69 -31.48
N ASN A 915 -16.58 28.68 -31.62
CA ASN A 915 -16.01 29.12 -32.89
C ASN A 915 -14.87 28.20 -33.40
N ALA A 916 -14.45 27.22 -32.58
CA ALA A 916 -13.37 26.30 -32.91
C ALA A 916 -13.86 25.00 -33.58
N ARG A 917 -15.17 24.72 -33.51
CA ARG A 917 -15.78 23.45 -33.96
C ARG A 917 -15.79 23.32 -35.47
N LYS A 918 -15.49 22.13 -36.00
CA LYS A 918 -15.73 21.78 -37.42
C LYS A 918 -17.22 21.94 -37.78
N ASP A 919 -17.51 22.40 -39.00
CA ASP A 919 -18.86 22.36 -39.61
C ASP A 919 -19.24 20.91 -39.95
N ILE A 920 -19.48 20.12 -38.92
CA ILE A 920 -19.92 18.75 -39.07
C ILE A 920 -21.44 18.80 -39.22
N LYS A 921 -21.97 18.21 -40.31
CA LYS A 921 -23.39 17.85 -40.44
C LYS A 921 -23.80 17.10 -39.19
N THR A 922 -24.35 17.84 -38.22
CA THR A 922 -24.77 17.36 -36.91
C THR A 922 -23.91 16.18 -36.45
N VAL A 923 -22.73 16.46 -35.87
CA VAL A 923 -22.35 15.61 -34.75
C VAL A 923 -23.59 15.59 -33.89
N GLN A 924 -24.20 14.42 -33.77
CA GLN A 924 -25.08 14.20 -32.64
C GLN A 924 -24.25 14.63 -31.46
N GLU A 925 -24.61 15.77 -30.86
CA GLU A 925 -24.27 16.07 -29.49
C GLU A 925 -24.74 14.85 -28.69
N PHE A 926 -23.86 13.86 -28.59
CA PHE A 926 -23.93 12.87 -27.56
C PHE A 926 -23.34 13.61 -26.39
N ASN A 927 -24.22 14.28 -25.68
CA ASN A 927 -24.17 14.65 -24.29
C ASN A 927 -25.56 15.21 -23.97
N TYR A 928 -26.13 15.09 -22.81
CA TYR A 928 -25.68 14.52 -21.55
C TYR A 928 -26.94 14.55 -20.70
N LEU A 929 -27.09 13.63 -19.77
CA LEU A 929 -28.11 13.78 -18.74
C LEU A 929 -27.88 15.12 -17.98
N GLU A 930 -28.81 16.06 -18.07
CA GLU A 930 -28.76 17.35 -17.38
C GLU A 930 -29.86 17.47 -16.33
N LEU A 931 -29.49 17.96 -15.14
CA LEU A 931 -30.40 18.19 -14.01
C LEU A 931 -30.32 19.65 -13.59
N PHE A 932 -31.42 20.39 -13.70
CA PHE A 932 -31.47 21.79 -13.29
C PHE A 932 -32.87 22.21 -12.80
N PRO A 933 -32.96 23.22 -11.91
CA PRO A 933 -31.84 23.86 -11.22
C PRO A 933 -31.16 22.90 -10.22
N ASN A 934 -29.86 23.09 -9.96
CA ASN A 934 -29.11 22.39 -8.92
C ASN A 934 -28.22 23.41 -8.20
N PRO A 935 -28.54 23.83 -6.95
CA PRO A 935 -29.54 23.25 -6.05
C PRO A 935 -30.99 23.42 -6.53
N VAL A 936 -31.87 22.46 -6.20
CA VAL A 936 -33.31 22.48 -6.49
C VAL A 936 -34.12 22.77 -5.25
N SER A 937 -35.05 23.73 -5.33
CA SER A 937 -35.95 24.08 -4.21
C SER A 937 -37.32 23.43 -4.29
N GLY A 938 -37.65 22.79 -5.42
CA GLY A 938 -38.89 22.03 -5.55
C GLY A 938 -39.04 21.24 -6.83
N MET A 939 -38.95 21.88 -7.99
CA MET A 939 -39.10 21.21 -9.29
C MET A 939 -37.74 20.99 -9.96
N LEU A 940 -37.37 19.72 -10.18
CA LEU A 940 -36.16 19.34 -10.89
C LEU A 940 -36.51 18.97 -12.33
N GLN A 941 -35.90 19.67 -13.29
CA GLN A 941 -35.98 19.31 -14.70
C GLN A 941 -34.80 18.44 -15.08
N ILE A 942 -35.12 17.33 -15.75
CA ILE A 942 -34.17 16.36 -16.29
C ILE A 942 -34.29 16.39 -17.80
N ASN A 943 -33.23 16.79 -18.49
CA ASN A 943 -33.16 16.66 -19.95
C ASN A 943 -32.32 15.43 -20.31
N TYR A 944 -32.80 14.63 -21.26
CA TYR A 944 -32.14 13.41 -21.72
C TYR A 944 -32.43 13.15 -23.21
N ASN A 945 -31.64 12.29 -23.86
CA ASN A 945 -31.74 12.07 -25.31
C ASN A 945 -32.94 11.17 -25.69
N SER A 946 -33.76 11.60 -26.65
CA SER A 946 -34.93 10.86 -27.17
C SER A 946 -34.58 9.59 -27.96
N LYS A 947 -33.30 9.38 -28.33
CA LYS A 947 -32.79 8.12 -28.90
C LYS A 947 -32.53 7.02 -27.87
N ILE A 948 -32.63 7.30 -26.57
CA ILE A 948 -32.84 6.30 -25.53
C ILE A 948 -34.30 5.82 -25.63
N SER A 949 -34.67 5.26 -26.77
CA SER A 949 -36.04 4.86 -27.06
C SER A 949 -36.15 3.34 -26.98
N GLY A 950 -36.57 2.88 -25.80
CA GLY A 950 -36.94 1.50 -25.50
C GLY A 950 -36.71 1.19 -24.02
N GLU A 951 -37.68 1.52 -23.16
CA GLU A 951 -37.75 1.10 -21.74
C GLU A 951 -36.54 1.45 -20.85
N ALA A 952 -35.99 2.67 -20.96
CA ALA A 952 -35.03 3.14 -19.96
C ALA A 952 -35.76 3.64 -18.70
N ASN A 953 -35.24 3.24 -17.53
CA ASN A 953 -35.78 3.63 -16.23
C ASN A 953 -34.81 4.61 -15.56
N PHE A 954 -35.31 5.33 -14.57
CA PHE A 954 -34.46 6.09 -13.64
C PHE A 954 -34.73 5.65 -12.20
N GLU A 955 -33.74 5.83 -11.34
CA GLU A 955 -33.95 5.84 -9.89
C GLU A 955 -33.23 7.02 -9.27
N ILE A 956 -33.80 7.56 -8.19
CA ILE A 956 -33.14 8.53 -7.33
C ILE A 956 -32.86 7.82 -6.01
N VAL A 957 -31.61 7.89 -5.56
CA VAL A 957 -31.18 7.34 -4.28
C VAL A 957 -30.57 8.46 -3.42
N SER A 958 -30.68 8.33 -2.10
CA SER A 958 -29.91 9.15 -1.17
C SER A 958 -28.43 8.77 -1.23
N ILE A 959 -27.56 9.60 -0.64
CA ILE A 959 -26.13 9.28 -0.48
C ILE A 959 -25.88 7.98 0.33
N LEU A 960 -26.84 7.52 1.13
CA LEU A 960 -26.77 6.26 1.88
C LEU A 960 -27.29 5.05 1.06
N GLY A 961 -27.53 5.23 -0.24
CA GLY A 961 -28.03 4.18 -1.14
C GLY A 961 -29.52 3.84 -0.98
N ILE A 962 -30.24 4.54 -0.09
CA ILE A 962 -31.69 4.34 0.09
C ILE A 962 -32.43 4.89 -1.14
N LYS A 963 -33.24 4.04 -1.78
CA LYS A 963 -34.07 4.40 -2.93
C LYS A 963 -35.22 5.33 -2.54
N ILE A 964 -35.27 6.49 -3.20
CA ILE A 964 -36.22 7.58 -2.93
C ILE A 964 -37.39 7.54 -3.91
N THR A 965 -37.10 7.39 -5.20
CA THR A 965 -38.12 7.25 -6.24
C THR A 965 -37.54 6.55 -7.48
N ALA A 966 -38.40 6.06 -8.35
CA ALA A 966 -38.05 5.52 -9.65
C ALA A 966 -39.21 5.69 -10.64
N GLY A 967 -38.90 5.65 -11.93
CA GLY A 967 -39.90 5.72 -12.99
C GLY A 967 -39.32 5.38 -14.35
N SER A 968 -40.19 5.40 -15.36
CA SER A 968 -39.81 5.22 -16.76
C SER A 968 -39.59 6.57 -17.44
N LEU A 969 -38.68 6.59 -18.40
CA LEU A 969 -38.46 7.75 -19.27
C LEU A 969 -39.23 7.57 -20.58
N ASP A 970 -39.96 8.62 -20.98
CA ASP A 970 -40.67 8.64 -22.25
C ASP A 970 -39.77 9.17 -23.39
N LYS A 971 -40.29 9.17 -24.63
CA LYS A 971 -39.54 9.65 -25.81
C LYS A 971 -39.49 11.18 -25.93
N SER A 972 -40.02 11.94 -24.97
CA SER A 972 -40.06 13.41 -25.04
C SER A 972 -38.68 14.06 -24.83
N GLY A 973 -37.74 13.32 -24.21
CA GLY A 973 -36.41 13.83 -23.85
C GLY A 973 -36.41 14.80 -22.67
N LYS A 974 -37.54 14.93 -21.96
CA LYS A 974 -37.67 15.79 -20.77
C LYS A 974 -38.53 15.13 -19.71
N LEU A 975 -38.08 15.18 -18.46
CA LEU A 975 -38.85 14.76 -17.30
C LEU A 975 -38.80 15.87 -16.24
N GLN A 976 -39.93 16.19 -15.64
CA GLN A 976 -39.99 17.10 -14.49
C GLN A 976 -40.42 16.32 -13.25
N LEU A 977 -39.64 16.43 -12.19
CA LEU A 977 -39.91 15.80 -10.90
C LEU A 977 -40.20 16.85 -9.83
N ASN A 978 -41.32 16.66 -9.13
CA ASN A 978 -41.64 17.42 -7.94
C ASN A 978 -40.97 16.75 -6.73
N LEU A 979 -40.03 17.47 -6.12
CA LEU A 979 -39.23 17.00 -5.00
C LEU A 979 -39.57 17.71 -3.69
N ASN A 980 -40.67 18.49 -3.64
CA ASN A 980 -41.10 19.23 -2.44
C ASN A 980 -41.33 18.34 -1.21
N GLN A 981 -41.61 17.05 -1.42
CA GLN A 981 -41.86 16.08 -0.36
C GLN A 981 -40.59 15.49 0.27
N TYR A 982 -39.42 15.68 -0.34
CA TYR A 982 -38.16 15.11 0.13
C TYR A 982 -37.36 16.13 0.97
N PRO A 983 -36.64 15.70 2.02
CA PRO A 983 -35.87 16.60 2.88
C PRO A 983 -34.67 17.21 2.14
N ASP A 984 -34.17 18.34 2.65
CA ASP A 984 -32.94 18.96 2.14
C ASP A 984 -31.77 17.98 2.26
N GLY A 985 -30.89 17.94 1.27
CA GLY A 985 -29.78 16.99 1.21
C GLY A 985 -29.27 16.70 -0.20
N VAL A 986 -28.22 15.88 -0.29
CA VAL A 986 -27.62 15.44 -1.56
C VAL A 986 -28.26 14.13 -2.01
N TYR A 987 -28.58 14.05 -3.30
CA TYR A 987 -29.21 12.90 -3.94
C TYR A 987 -28.49 12.53 -5.23
N ILE A 988 -28.64 11.27 -5.65
CA ILE A 988 -28.05 10.73 -6.87
C ILE A 988 -29.19 10.33 -7.80
N PHE A 989 -29.20 10.87 -9.01
CA PHE A 989 -30.03 10.40 -10.12
C PHE A 989 -29.25 9.34 -10.90
N CYS A 990 -29.80 8.14 -10.99
CA CYS A 990 -29.27 7.01 -11.75
C CYS A 990 -30.17 6.74 -12.95
N LEU A 991 -29.57 6.67 -14.14
CA LEU A 991 -30.23 6.27 -15.38
C LEU A 991 -29.94 4.78 -15.63
N LEU A 992 -30.97 3.98 -15.89
CA LEU A 992 -30.85 2.52 -16.05
C LEU A 992 -31.37 2.05 -17.41
N ASP A 993 -30.68 1.04 -17.95
CA ASP A 993 -31.15 0.18 -19.03
C ASP A 993 -31.42 -1.25 -18.49
N PRO A 994 -31.87 -2.22 -19.30
CA PRO A 994 -32.08 -3.59 -18.86
C PRO A 994 -30.83 -4.32 -18.32
N ASN A 995 -29.62 -3.81 -18.55
CA ASN A 995 -28.33 -4.40 -18.14
C ASN A 995 -27.70 -3.70 -16.92
N GLY A 996 -28.23 -2.56 -16.47
CA GLY A 996 -27.78 -1.86 -15.27
C GLY A 996 -27.77 -0.34 -15.40
N ILE A 997 -26.93 0.32 -14.60
CA ILE A 997 -26.85 1.79 -14.55
C ILE A 997 -25.93 2.29 -15.67
N ILE A 998 -26.45 3.15 -16.54
CA ILE A 998 -25.75 3.71 -17.71
C ILE A 998 -25.26 5.15 -17.50
N ASN A 999 -25.80 5.89 -16.51
CA ASN A 999 -25.34 7.23 -16.14
C ASN A 999 -25.74 7.58 -14.70
N ARG A 1000 -24.95 8.43 -14.01
CA ARG A 1000 -25.27 8.97 -12.68
C ARG A 1000 -24.95 10.45 -12.58
N LYS A 1001 -25.80 11.23 -11.91
CA LYS A 1001 -25.58 12.66 -11.63
C LYS A 1001 -26.06 13.02 -10.22
N TYR A 1002 -25.30 13.86 -9.55
CA TYR A 1002 -25.63 14.38 -8.22
C TYR A 1002 -26.47 15.65 -8.32
N PHE A 1003 -27.42 15.82 -7.42
CA PHE A 1003 -28.12 17.08 -7.23
C PHE A 1003 -28.46 17.31 -5.75
N THR A 1004 -28.63 18.58 -5.36
CA THR A 1004 -28.91 18.98 -3.98
C THR A 1004 -30.32 19.54 -3.89
N ILE A 1005 -31.14 19.03 -2.97
CA ILE A 1005 -32.40 19.67 -2.58
C ILE A 1005 -32.07 20.71 -1.50
N ASN A 1006 -32.43 21.97 -1.75
CA ASN A 1006 -32.28 23.06 -0.78
C ASN A 1006 -33.52 23.96 -0.84
N LYS A 1007 -34.31 23.97 0.23
CA LYS A 1007 -35.56 24.75 0.34
C LYS A 1007 -35.36 26.14 0.99
N ASN A 1008 -34.12 26.54 1.28
CA ASN A 1008 -33.78 27.83 1.88
C ASN A 1008 -33.50 28.93 0.84
#